data_AF-A0AAV1NU39-F1
#
_entry.id   AF-A0AAV1NU39-F1
#
_cell.length_a   1.000
_cell.length_b   1.000
_cell.length_c   1.000
_cell.angle_alpha   90.00
_cell.angle_beta   90.00
_cell.angle_gamma   90.00
#
_symmetry.space_group_name_H-M   'P 1'
#
loop_
_entity.id
_entity.type
_entity.pdbx_description
1 polymer ?
#
loop_
_entity_poly.entity_id
_entity_poly.type
_entity_poly.pdbx_seq_one_letter_code
_entity_poly.pdbx_strand_id
1 'polypeptide(L)'
;MPAVSKGDGMRGLAVFISDIRNCKSKEAEIKRINKELANIRSKFKGDKALDGYSKKKYVCKLLFIFLLGHDIDFGHMEAVNLLSSNKYTEKQIGYLFISVLVNSNSDLIRLINNGIKNDLGSRNPTFMNLALHCIANVGSREMAEAFAADIPRILVAGDTMDSVKQSAALCLLRLNRTSPDLVPMGEWTARVVHLLNDQHLGVVTAATSLITTLAQKSPDDFKTSISLAIARLSRIVTSASIDLQDYTYYFVAAPWLSVKLLRLLQCYPPPEDAALRSRLTECLETVLNKAQEPPKSKKVQHSNAKNAVLFEAISLIIHHDSEPTLLVRACNQLGQFLQHRETNLRYLALESMCTLASSEFSHEAVKTHIETVINALKTERDVSVRQRAVDLLYAMCDRSNAKQIVAEMLSYLETADYSIREEIVLKVAILAEKYAVDYTWYVDTILNLIRIAGDYVSEEVWYRVIQIVINRDDVQGYAAKTVFEALQAPACHENLVKVGGYILGEFGNLIAGDSRSSPLVQFNLLHSKFHLCSVPTRALLLSAYIKFINLFPEVKATIQDVLRSDSQLRNADVELQQRAVEYLRLSCIASTDILATVLEEMPPFPERESSILAKLKRKKGPGHLPDMDDTRRNVNGNTEHSETPETPAKSSSHPFTDLMNMNSTPSAGGGGSLLIDVFSDNSSPASMDASEDNFFRFVCKNNGVLYENQLLQIGLKSEYRQNLGRMYVFVGNKTSTQFLSFASEVVSQDELKTHILSVASELPSSFPSIFLRP
;
A
#
# COMPACT_ATOMS: atom_id res chain seq x y z
N MET A 1 10.78 -53.27 -12.14
CA MET A 1 9.54 -53.24 -11.33
C MET A 1 8.37 -53.67 -12.22
N PRO A 2 7.56 -54.65 -11.81
CA PRO A 2 6.34 -54.99 -12.54
C PRO A 2 5.40 -53.79 -12.56
N ALA A 3 4.76 -53.54 -13.70
CA ALA A 3 3.84 -52.43 -13.91
C ALA A 3 2.68 -52.52 -12.89
N VAL A 4 2.64 -51.57 -11.96
CA VAL A 4 1.54 -51.42 -11.00
C VAL A 4 0.26 -51.16 -11.81
N SER A 5 -0.72 -52.06 -11.68
CA SER A 5 -2.03 -51.97 -12.33
C SER A 5 -2.70 -50.62 -12.01
N LYS A 6 -3.03 -49.84 -13.05
CA LYS A 6 -3.78 -48.57 -12.95
C LYS A 6 -5.25 -48.86 -12.61
N GLY A 7 -5.53 -49.27 -11.38
CA GLY A 7 -6.85 -49.65 -10.88
C GLY A 7 -7.71 -48.49 -10.32
N ASP A 8 -7.62 -47.28 -10.86
CA ASP A 8 -8.16 -46.06 -10.21
C ASP A 8 -9.48 -45.53 -10.83
N GLY A 9 -10.37 -46.44 -11.24
CA GLY A 9 -11.65 -46.06 -11.84
C GLY A 9 -12.80 -45.98 -10.85
N MET A 10 -13.40 -44.79 -10.65
CA MET A 10 -14.71 -44.63 -9.98
C MET A 10 -15.84 -44.50 -11.02
N ARG A 11 -16.36 -45.64 -11.51
CA ARG A 11 -17.43 -45.65 -12.54
C ARG A 11 -18.65 -44.79 -12.15
N GLY A 12 -19.06 -44.85 -10.88
CA GLY A 12 -20.20 -44.08 -10.40
C GLY A 12 -19.99 -42.56 -10.36
N LEU A 13 -18.74 -42.08 -10.25
CA LEU A 13 -18.41 -40.66 -10.36
C LEU A 13 -18.46 -40.21 -11.82
N ALA A 14 -17.85 -40.98 -12.72
CA ALA A 14 -17.85 -40.68 -14.15
C ALA A 14 -19.28 -40.55 -14.71
N VAL A 15 -20.18 -41.48 -14.36
CA VAL A 15 -21.60 -41.41 -14.76
C VAL A 15 -22.27 -40.15 -14.23
N PHE A 16 -22.03 -39.78 -12.97
CA PHE A 16 -22.61 -38.56 -12.39
C PHE A 16 -22.12 -37.29 -13.08
N ILE A 17 -20.83 -37.20 -13.39
CA ILE A 17 -20.26 -36.08 -14.14
C ILE A 17 -20.84 -36.04 -15.56
N SER A 18 -20.95 -37.18 -16.24
CA SER A 18 -21.59 -37.26 -17.56
C SER A 18 -23.05 -36.80 -17.52
N ASP A 19 -23.82 -37.22 -16.52
CA ASP A 19 -25.22 -36.79 -16.36
C ASP A 19 -25.32 -35.26 -16.17
N ILE A 20 -24.45 -34.67 -15.35
CA ILE A 20 -24.40 -33.23 -15.14
C ILE A 20 -24.01 -32.51 -16.43
N ARG A 21 -22.98 -32.97 -17.14
CA ARG A 21 -22.56 -32.37 -18.42
C ARG A 21 -23.62 -32.50 -19.52
N ASN A 22 -24.46 -33.52 -19.46
CA ASN A 22 -25.57 -33.75 -20.40
C ASN A 22 -26.83 -32.95 -20.05
N CYS A 23 -26.87 -32.24 -18.92
CA CYS A 23 -28.00 -31.40 -18.55
C CYS A 23 -28.11 -30.20 -19.52
N LYS A 24 -29.31 -29.99 -20.06
CA LYS A 24 -29.58 -28.91 -21.04
C LYS A 24 -29.95 -27.57 -20.39
N SER A 25 -30.19 -27.54 -19.08
CA SER A 25 -30.54 -26.34 -18.32
C SER A 25 -29.96 -26.38 -16.91
N LYS A 26 -29.79 -25.20 -16.31
CA LYS A 26 -29.31 -25.08 -14.91
C LYS A 26 -30.28 -25.71 -13.91
N GLU A 27 -31.58 -25.66 -14.19
CA GLU A 27 -32.62 -26.34 -13.40
C GLU A 27 -32.47 -27.87 -13.44
N ALA A 28 -32.18 -28.44 -14.62
CA ALA A 28 -31.93 -29.87 -14.76
C ALA A 28 -30.69 -30.31 -14.00
N GLU A 29 -29.63 -29.49 -14.02
CA GLU A 29 -28.41 -29.68 -13.23
C GLU A 29 -28.72 -29.69 -11.73
N ILE A 30 -29.41 -28.68 -11.21
CA ILE A 30 -29.81 -28.58 -9.79
C ILE A 30 -30.66 -29.79 -9.39
N LYS A 31 -31.62 -30.19 -10.22
CA LYS A 31 -32.47 -31.37 -9.97
C LYS A 31 -31.64 -32.65 -9.93
N ARG A 32 -30.66 -32.81 -10.82
CA ARG A 32 -29.77 -33.98 -10.85
C ARG A 32 -28.85 -34.03 -9.63
N ILE A 33 -28.35 -32.88 -9.18
CA ILE A 33 -27.51 -32.73 -7.98
C ILE A 33 -28.33 -33.05 -6.73
N ASN A 34 -29.52 -32.47 -6.56
CA ASN A 34 -30.39 -32.75 -5.42
C ASN A 34 -30.78 -34.24 -5.34
N LYS A 35 -31.03 -34.88 -6.49
CA LYS A 35 -31.27 -36.33 -6.56
C LYS A 35 -30.07 -37.13 -6.06
N GLU A 36 -28.84 -36.71 -6.41
CA GLU A 36 -27.63 -37.39 -5.94
C GLU A 36 -27.35 -37.12 -4.46
N LEU A 37 -27.54 -35.89 -3.98
CA LEU A 37 -27.41 -35.53 -2.56
C LEU A 37 -28.37 -36.35 -1.69
N ALA A 38 -29.64 -36.47 -2.11
CA ALA A 38 -30.62 -37.31 -1.41
C ALA A 38 -30.20 -38.78 -1.37
N ASN A 39 -29.69 -39.30 -2.50
CA ASN A 39 -29.17 -40.67 -2.57
C ASN A 39 -27.98 -40.89 -1.63
N ILE A 40 -27.00 -39.99 -1.63
CA ILE A 40 -25.81 -40.08 -0.76
C ILE A 40 -26.23 -39.99 0.71
N ARG A 41 -27.12 -39.05 1.05
CA ARG A 41 -27.64 -38.87 2.42
C ARG A 41 -28.36 -40.12 2.92
N SER A 42 -29.18 -40.74 2.08
CA SER A 42 -29.84 -42.02 2.40
C SER A 42 -28.83 -43.15 2.62
N LYS A 43 -27.78 -43.21 1.80
CA LYS A 43 -26.73 -44.25 1.94
C LYS A 43 -25.88 -44.07 3.19
N PHE A 44 -25.58 -42.85 3.61
CA PHE A 44 -24.83 -42.58 4.85
C PHE A 44 -25.66 -42.80 6.11
N LYS A 45 -26.98 -42.56 6.06
CA LYS A 45 -27.90 -42.81 7.18
C LYS A 45 -28.43 -44.24 7.28
N GLY A 46 -28.10 -45.13 6.33
CA GLY A 46 -28.60 -46.50 6.33
C GLY A 46 -27.87 -47.40 7.33
N ASP A 47 -28.58 -48.37 7.93
CA ASP A 47 -28.03 -49.33 8.92
C ASP A 47 -26.91 -50.24 8.38
N LYS A 48 -26.74 -50.33 7.06
CA LYS A 48 -25.68 -51.14 6.44
C LYS A 48 -24.38 -50.34 6.37
N ALA A 49 -23.38 -50.79 7.12
CA ALA A 49 -22.02 -50.27 7.00
C ALA A 49 -21.52 -50.36 5.55
N LEU A 50 -21.29 -49.21 4.93
CA LEU A 50 -20.76 -49.10 3.57
C LEU A 50 -19.31 -49.60 3.53
N ASP A 51 -18.95 -50.25 2.42
CA ASP A 51 -17.56 -50.61 2.14
C ASP A 51 -16.69 -49.36 1.90
N GLY A 52 -15.38 -49.49 2.10
CA GLY A 52 -14.43 -48.38 1.92
C GLY A 52 -14.48 -47.78 0.52
N TYR A 53 -14.73 -48.58 -0.51
CA TYR A 53 -14.87 -48.10 -1.89
C TYR A 53 -16.15 -47.26 -2.10
N SER A 54 -17.30 -47.67 -1.57
CA SER A 54 -18.52 -46.86 -1.69
C SER A 54 -18.43 -45.57 -0.88
N LYS A 55 -17.84 -45.59 0.32
CA LYS A 55 -17.57 -44.36 1.10
C LYS A 55 -16.69 -43.40 0.31
N LYS A 56 -15.55 -43.88 -0.19
CA LYS A 56 -14.64 -43.10 -1.06
C LYS A 56 -15.38 -42.48 -2.24
N LYS A 57 -16.17 -43.28 -2.96
CA LYS A 57 -16.94 -42.85 -4.13
C LYS A 57 -17.96 -41.76 -3.80
N TYR A 58 -18.72 -41.90 -2.72
CA TYR A 58 -19.75 -40.94 -2.34
C TYR A 58 -19.15 -39.63 -1.79
N VAL A 59 -18.10 -39.71 -0.97
CA VAL A 59 -17.35 -38.53 -0.50
C VAL A 59 -16.77 -37.77 -1.69
N CYS A 60 -16.22 -38.47 -2.69
CA CYS A 60 -15.73 -37.83 -3.92
C CYS A 60 -16.84 -37.15 -4.73
N LYS A 61 -18.07 -37.71 -4.76
CA LYS A 61 -19.23 -37.03 -5.38
C LYS A 61 -19.63 -35.77 -4.61
N LEU A 62 -19.63 -35.81 -3.28
CA LEU A 62 -19.93 -34.63 -2.46
C LEU A 62 -18.89 -33.53 -2.71
N LEU A 63 -17.60 -33.88 -2.75
CA LEU A 63 -16.53 -32.95 -3.12
C LEU A 63 -16.76 -32.33 -4.50
N PHE A 64 -17.15 -33.14 -5.49
CA PHE A 64 -17.44 -32.63 -6.83
C PHE A 64 -18.62 -31.64 -6.83
N ILE A 65 -19.69 -31.94 -6.09
CA ILE A 65 -20.84 -31.03 -5.94
C ILE A 65 -20.42 -29.72 -5.28
N PHE A 66 -19.58 -29.79 -4.25
CA PHE A 66 -19.01 -28.61 -3.60
C PHE A 66 -18.20 -27.74 -4.57
N LEU A 67 -17.35 -28.36 -5.40
CA LEU A 67 -16.55 -27.66 -6.41
C LEU A 67 -17.40 -27.04 -7.54
N LEU A 68 -18.64 -27.47 -7.73
CA LEU A 68 -19.61 -26.80 -8.62
C LEU A 68 -20.25 -25.55 -8.02
N GLY A 69 -20.02 -25.28 -6.73
CA GLY A 69 -20.56 -24.12 -6.00
C GLY A 69 -21.85 -24.41 -5.22
N HIS A 70 -22.17 -25.69 -4.97
CA HIS A 70 -23.30 -26.07 -4.13
C HIS A 70 -22.84 -26.43 -2.72
N ASP A 71 -23.48 -25.86 -1.70
CA ASP A 71 -23.13 -26.10 -0.31
C ASP A 71 -23.40 -27.54 0.14
N ILE A 72 -22.51 -28.07 0.98
CA ILE A 72 -22.57 -29.42 1.53
C ILE A 72 -22.56 -29.35 3.06
N ASP A 73 -23.64 -29.81 3.69
CA ASP A 73 -23.86 -29.79 5.14
C ASP A 73 -23.56 -31.14 5.84
N PHE A 74 -23.25 -32.21 5.10
CA PHE A 74 -23.05 -33.56 5.62
C PHE A 74 -21.93 -34.32 4.89
N GLY A 75 -21.46 -35.45 5.44
CA GLY A 75 -20.36 -36.24 4.85
C GLY A 75 -18.99 -36.04 5.52
N HIS A 76 -18.87 -35.08 6.45
CA HIS A 76 -17.63 -34.78 7.16
C HIS A 76 -17.14 -35.97 8.00
N MET A 77 -18.04 -36.63 8.75
CA MET A 77 -17.70 -37.81 9.56
C MET A 77 -17.23 -38.99 8.70
N GLU A 78 -17.86 -39.21 7.55
CA GLU A 78 -17.49 -40.25 6.60
C GLU A 78 -16.12 -39.99 5.99
N ALA A 79 -15.78 -38.73 5.73
CA ALA A 79 -14.44 -38.34 5.29
C ALA A 79 -13.38 -38.57 6.38
N VAL A 80 -13.69 -38.23 7.64
CA VAL A 80 -12.78 -38.51 8.78
C VAL A 80 -12.55 -40.01 8.95
N ASN A 81 -13.58 -40.85 8.78
CA ASN A 81 -13.44 -42.31 8.83
C ASN A 81 -12.52 -42.86 7.72
N LEU A 82 -12.46 -42.20 6.55
CA LEU A 82 -11.54 -42.60 5.48
C LEU A 82 -10.07 -42.32 5.84
N LEU A 83 -9.79 -41.38 6.76
CA LEU A 83 -8.44 -41.09 7.23
C LEU A 83 -7.83 -42.27 7.97
N SER A 84 -8.63 -43.14 8.60
CA SER A 84 -8.13 -44.32 9.32
C SER A 84 -7.93 -45.55 8.43
N SER A 85 -8.22 -45.47 7.13
CA SER A 85 -8.13 -46.62 6.22
C SER A 85 -6.69 -46.94 5.80
N ASN A 86 -6.30 -48.21 5.75
CA ASN A 86 -4.96 -48.60 5.26
C ASN A 86 -4.75 -48.43 3.74
N LYS A 87 -5.80 -48.05 2.98
CA LYS A 87 -5.71 -47.85 1.54
C LYS A 87 -5.42 -46.39 1.18
N TYR A 88 -4.37 -46.17 0.41
CA TYR A 88 -3.98 -44.84 -0.08
C TYR A 88 -5.13 -44.07 -0.72
N THR A 89 -5.85 -44.67 -1.68
CA THR A 89 -6.93 -43.96 -2.41
C THR A 89 -8.10 -43.56 -1.51
N GLU A 90 -8.34 -44.27 -0.40
CA GLU A 90 -9.38 -43.93 0.58
C GLU A 90 -8.92 -42.75 1.44
N LYS A 91 -7.71 -42.83 2.01
CA LYS A 91 -7.08 -41.72 2.76
C LYS A 91 -6.96 -40.45 1.92
N GLN A 92 -6.51 -40.56 0.67
CA GLN A 92 -6.33 -39.42 -0.23
C GLN A 92 -7.64 -38.63 -0.40
N ILE A 93 -8.76 -39.32 -0.64
CA ILE A 93 -10.07 -38.66 -0.79
C ILE A 93 -10.56 -38.09 0.55
N GLY A 94 -10.33 -38.81 1.66
CA GLY A 94 -10.62 -38.28 3.00
C GLY A 94 -9.86 -36.98 3.28
N TYR A 95 -8.53 -36.99 3.11
CA TYR A 95 -7.65 -35.83 3.30
C TYR A 95 -7.99 -34.67 2.36
N LEU A 96 -8.31 -34.96 1.09
CA LEU A 96 -8.72 -33.93 0.14
C LEU A 96 -10.06 -33.30 0.55
N PHE A 97 -11.04 -34.10 0.95
CA PHE A 97 -12.34 -33.61 1.39
C PHE A 97 -12.21 -32.68 2.60
N ILE A 98 -11.44 -33.09 3.63
CA ILE A 98 -11.23 -32.24 4.80
C ILE A 98 -10.40 -31.00 4.47
N SER A 99 -9.41 -31.09 3.58
CA SER A 99 -8.59 -29.93 3.22
C SER A 99 -9.39 -28.83 2.52
N VAL A 100 -10.48 -29.20 1.83
CA VAL A 100 -11.33 -28.27 1.07
C VAL A 100 -12.55 -27.79 1.89
N LEU A 101 -13.16 -28.67 2.69
CA LEU A 101 -14.44 -28.39 3.37
C LEU A 101 -14.33 -28.10 4.88
N VAL A 102 -13.16 -28.24 5.52
CA VAL A 102 -13.08 -28.03 6.97
C VAL A 102 -13.36 -26.57 7.34
N ASN A 103 -14.49 -26.40 8.02
CA ASN A 103 -14.89 -25.21 8.74
C ASN A 103 -14.27 -25.22 10.16
N SER A 104 -13.87 -24.06 10.67
CA SER A 104 -13.17 -23.86 11.95
C SER A 104 -13.95 -24.25 13.21
N ASN A 105 -15.15 -24.82 13.08
CA ASN A 105 -16.11 -24.93 14.18
C ASN A 105 -16.66 -26.34 14.37
N SER A 106 -15.80 -27.36 14.45
CA SER A 106 -16.29 -28.71 14.68
C SER A 106 -15.41 -29.54 15.61
N ASP A 107 -16.07 -30.31 16.48
CA ASP A 107 -15.50 -31.40 17.29
C ASP A 107 -14.66 -32.40 16.48
N LEU A 108 -14.75 -32.34 15.14
CA LEU A 108 -14.03 -33.15 14.18
C LEU A 108 -12.55 -32.78 14.08
N ILE A 109 -12.14 -31.55 14.41
CA ILE A 109 -10.73 -31.14 14.34
C ILE A 109 -9.86 -32.03 15.24
N ARG A 110 -10.37 -32.39 16.42
CA ARG A 110 -9.67 -33.31 17.32
C ARG A 110 -9.50 -34.71 16.71
N LEU A 111 -10.53 -35.22 16.03
CA LEU A 111 -10.48 -36.52 15.34
C LEU A 111 -9.51 -36.47 14.15
N ILE A 112 -9.52 -35.38 13.39
CA ILE A 112 -8.59 -35.14 12.27
C ILE A 112 -7.15 -35.09 12.80
N ASN A 113 -6.90 -34.34 13.87
CA ASN A 113 -5.57 -34.25 14.50
C ASN A 113 -5.08 -35.63 14.98
N ASN A 114 -5.96 -36.44 15.56
CA ASN A 114 -5.60 -37.82 15.92
C ASN A 114 -5.25 -38.68 14.69
N GLY A 115 -6.01 -38.54 13.59
CA GLY A 115 -5.70 -39.21 12.32
C GLY A 115 -4.34 -38.80 11.73
N ILE A 116 -4.07 -37.49 11.72
CA ILE A 116 -2.80 -36.92 11.27
C ILE A 116 -1.65 -37.43 12.14
N LYS A 117 -1.81 -37.43 13.48
CA LYS A 117 -0.78 -37.90 14.41
C LYS A 117 -0.42 -39.38 14.18
N ASN A 118 -1.42 -40.22 13.97
CA ASN A 118 -1.20 -41.63 13.64
C ASN A 118 -0.44 -41.80 12.33
N ASP A 119 -0.73 -40.97 11.32
CA ASP A 119 -0.08 -41.03 10.01
C ASP A 119 1.36 -40.53 10.05
N LEU A 120 1.64 -39.47 10.81
CA LEU A 120 2.99 -39.02 11.08
C LEU A 120 3.81 -40.08 11.84
N GLY A 121 3.17 -40.84 12.74
CA GLY A 121 3.80 -41.96 13.46
C GLY A 121 3.98 -43.25 12.65
N SER A 122 3.25 -43.41 11.54
CA SER A 122 3.18 -44.66 10.78
C SER A 122 4.47 -45.05 10.03
N ARG A 123 5.47 -44.16 9.97
CA ARG A 123 6.73 -44.27 9.19
C ARG A 123 6.54 -44.56 7.69
N ASN A 124 5.30 -44.57 7.19
CA ASN A 124 5.02 -44.71 5.77
C ASN A 124 5.12 -43.34 5.09
N PRO A 125 6.08 -43.12 4.17
CA PRO A 125 6.32 -41.81 3.58
C PRO A 125 5.11 -41.27 2.82
N THR A 126 4.27 -42.13 2.24
CA THR A 126 3.06 -41.70 1.53
C THR A 126 2.01 -41.15 2.48
N PHE A 127 1.79 -41.79 3.63
CA PHE A 127 0.81 -41.33 4.63
C PHE A 127 1.32 -40.10 5.37
N MET A 128 2.61 -40.07 5.71
CA MET A 128 3.25 -38.87 6.26
C MET A 128 3.10 -37.68 5.33
N ASN A 129 3.32 -37.85 4.01
CA ASN A 129 3.12 -36.76 3.04
C ASN A 129 1.67 -36.27 2.99
N LEU A 130 0.67 -37.17 2.97
CA LEU A 130 -0.74 -36.77 3.01
C LEU A 130 -1.08 -35.97 4.27
N ALA A 131 -0.57 -36.40 5.43
CA ALA A 131 -0.74 -35.71 6.70
C ALA A 131 -0.07 -34.33 6.69
N LEU A 132 1.17 -34.22 6.22
CA LEU A 132 1.91 -32.96 6.09
C LEU A 132 1.23 -31.99 5.12
N HIS A 133 0.72 -32.47 3.99
CA HIS A 133 -0.03 -31.64 3.03
C HIS A 133 -1.35 -31.16 3.62
N CYS A 134 -2.05 -31.99 4.40
CA CYS A 134 -3.26 -31.58 5.11
C CYS A 134 -2.97 -30.43 6.08
N ILE A 135 -1.90 -30.55 6.89
CA ILE A 135 -1.49 -29.49 7.81
C ILE A 135 -1.13 -28.21 7.04
N ALA A 136 -0.37 -28.33 5.94
CA ALA A 136 0.04 -27.17 5.13
C ALA A 136 -1.14 -26.49 4.40
N ASN A 137 -2.14 -27.24 3.94
CA ASN A 137 -3.28 -26.69 3.23
C ASN A 137 -4.30 -26.04 4.18
N VAL A 138 -4.61 -26.69 5.30
CA VAL A 138 -5.59 -26.19 6.29
C VAL A 138 -4.97 -25.11 7.17
N GLY A 139 -3.82 -25.40 7.79
CA GLY A 139 -3.07 -24.47 8.63
C GLY A 139 -3.89 -23.84 9.76
N SER A 140 -4.74 -24.61 10.45
CA SER A 140 -5.50 -24.09 11.60
C SER A 140 -4.60 -23.85 12.81
N ARG A 141 -5.03 -22.98 13.73
CA ARG A 141 -4.28 -22.70 14.97
C ARG A 141 -4.13 -23.95 15.82
N GLU A 142 -5.18 -24.77 15.93
CA GLU A 142 -5.19 -26.02 16.70
C GLU A 142 -4.25 -27.07 16.09
N MET A 143 -4.12 -27.11 14.76
CA MET A 143 -3.12 -27.96 14.09
C MET A 143 -1.70 -27.45 14.35
N ALA A 144 -1.50 -26.14 14.36
CA ALA A 144 -0.21 -25.55 14.69
C ALA A 144 0.19 -25.92 16.13
N GLU A 145 -0.71 -25.78 17.09
CA GLU A 145 -0.47 -26.15 18.50
C GLU A 145 -0.17 -27.64 18.67
N ALA A 146 -0.85 -28.50 17.90
CA ALA A 146 -0.65 -29.95 17.97
C ALA A 146 0.67 -30.42 17.34
N PHE A 147 1.13 -29.79 16.25
CA PHE A 147 2.21 -30.34 15.41
C PHE A 147 3.46 -29.46 15.28
N ALA A 148 3.44 -28.18 15.68
CA ALA A 148 4.56 -27.26 15.47
C ALA A 148 5.90 -27.75 16.06
N ALA A 149 5.87 -28.51 17.15
CA ALA A 149 7.07 -29.09 17.76
C ALA A 149 7.57 -30.36 17.03
N ASP A 150 6.68 -31.10 16.37
CA ASP A 150 6.99 -32.38 15.74
C ASP A 150 7.48 -32.22 14.30
N ILE A 151 6.97 -31.24 13.54
CA ILE A 151 7.38 -31.02 12.14
C ILE A 151 8.89 -30.74 11.99
N PRO A 152 9.52 -29.87 12.81
CA PRO A 152 10.98 -29.66 12.75
C PRO A 152 11.78 -30.93 13.04
N ARG A 153 11.30 -31.79 13.94
CA ARG A 153 11.95 -33.08 14.25
C ARG A 153 11.92 -34.01 13.05
N ILE A 154 10.78 -34.09 12.36
CA ILE A 154 10.63 -34.88 11.12
C ILE A 154 11.56 -34.33 10.03
N LEU A 155 11.69 -33.00 9.91
CA LEU A 155 12.53 -32.37 8.90
C LEU A 155 14.03 -32.67 9.07
N VAL A 156 14.54 -32.70 10.30
CA VAL A 156 15.97 -32.92 10.59
C VAL A 156 16.34 -34.39 10.81
N ALA A 157 15.36 -35.28 10.84
CA ALA A 157 15.58 -36.71 11.03
C ALA A 157 16.27 -37.33 9.81
N GLY A 158 17.42 -37.96 10.01
CA GLY A 158 18.26 -38.50 8.93
C GLY A 158 17.67 -39.70 8.19
N ASP A 159 16.78 -40.45 8.86
CA ASP A 159 16.08 -41.63 8.32
C ASP A 159 14.84 -41.29 7.48
N THR A 160 14.44 -40.01 7.44
CA THR A 160 13.28 -39.58 6.66
C THR A 160 13.59 -39.48 5.16
N MET A 161 12.65 -39.91 4.35
CA MET A 161 12.76 -39.88 2.89
C MET A 161 12.73 -38.43 2.38
N ASP A 162 13.46 -38.15 1.29
CA ASP A 162 13.59 -36.80 0.73
C ASP A 162 12.27 -36.14 0.32
N SER A 163 11.27 -36.93 -0.08
CA SER A 163 9.93 -36.44 -0.39
C SER A 163 9.19 -35.92 0.86
N VAL A 164 9.43 -36.55 2.01
CA VAL A 164 8.87 -36.15 3.30
C VAL A 164 9.57 -34.88 3.81
N LYS A 165 10.90 -34.79 3.68
CA LYS A 165 11.66 -33.57 4.04
C LYS A 165 11.16 -32.34 3.26
N GLN A 166 10.90 -32.50 1.96
CA GLN A 166 10.34 -31.42 1.13
C GLN A 166 8.99 -30.93 1.66
N SER A 167 8.07 -31.87 1.91
CA SER A 167 6.73 -31.55 2.43
C SER A 167 6.79 -30.99 3.84
N ALA A 168 7.68 -31.50 4.70
CA ALA A 168 7.87 -31.03 6.07
C ALA A 168 8.44 -29.61 6.12
N ALA A 169 9.42 -29.27 5.27
CA ALA A 169 9.97 -27.92 5.18
C ALA A 169 8.91 -26.88 4.78
N LEU A 170 8.08 -27.20 3.77
CA LEU A 170 7.01 -26.29 3.32
C LEU A 170 5.84 -26.24 4.32
N CYS A 171 5.54 -27.35 5.00
CA CYS A 171 4.57 -27.40 6.09
C CYS A 171 5.02 -26.50 7.25
N LEU A 172 6.28 -26.60 7.68
CA LEU A 172 6.84 -25.74 8.72
C LEU A 172 6.83 -24.27 8.30
N LEU A 173 7.14 -23.98 7.03
CA LEU A 173 7.04 -22.63 6.47
C LEU A 173 5.61 -22.08 6.59
N ARG A 174 4.60 -22.89 6.27
CA ARG A 174 3.19 -22.48 6.44
C ARG A 174 2.87 -22.21 7.90
N LEU A 175 3.25 -23.11 8.81
CA LEU A 175 3.01 -22.95 10.25
C LEU A 175 3.66 -21.66 10.78
N ASN A 176 4.89 -21.35 10.36
CA ASN A 176 5.57 -20.11 10.74
C ASN A 176 4.88 -18.84 10.18
N ARG A 177 4.23 -18.92 9.01
CA ARG A 177 3.44 -17.79 8.47
C ARG A 177 2.12 -17.60 9.20
N THR A 178 1.46 -18.67 9.64
CA THR A 178 0.17 -18.60 10.34
C THR A 178 0.31 -18.29 11.83
N SER A 179 1.29 -18.90 12.51
CA SER A 179 1.47 -18.86 13.95
C SER A 179 2.96 -18.87 14.29
N PRO A 180 3.65 -17.73 14.09
CA PRO A 180 5.09 -17.62 14.30
C PRO A 180 5.51 -17.81 15.76
N ASP A 181 4.61 -17.56 16.70
CA ASP A 181 4.80 -17.71 18.14
C ASP A 181 4.99 -19.17 18.58
N LEU A 182 4.45 -20.13 17.81
CA LEU A 182 4.52 -21.56 18.14
C LEU A 182 5.74 -22.27 17.55
N VAL A 183 6.53 -21.61 16.72
CA VAL A 183 7.73 -22.19 16.10
C VAL A 183 8.96 -21.62 16.80
N PRO A 184 9.45 -22.25 17.89
CA PRO A 184 10.64 -21.78 18.56
C PRO A 184 11.87 -22.00 17.66
N MET A 185 12.73 -21.00 17.62
CA MET A 185 14.08 -21.16 17.08
C MET A 185 14.87 -22.08 18.04
N GLY A 186 15.52 -23.10 17.52
CA GLY A 186 16.16 -24.13 18.35
C GLY A 186 17.24 -24.92 17.63
N GLU A 187 17.65 -26.05 18.22
CA GLU A 187 18.77 -26.89 17.75
C GLU A 187 18.62 -27.45 16.33
N TRP A 188 17.43 -27.34 15.73
CA TRP A 188 17.18 -27.78 14.36
C TRP A 188 17.68 -26.77 13.30
N THR A 189 17.93 -25.50 13.66
CA THR A 189 18.38 -24.44 12.73
C THR A 189 19.63 -24.84 11.94
N ALA A 190 20.70 -25.26 12.63
CA ALA A 190 21.95 -25.63 11.97
C ALA A 190 21.78 -26.84 11.02
N ARG A 191 20.93 -27.80 11.39
CA ARG A 191 20.61 -28.97 10.56
C ARG A 191 19.77 -28.58 9.34
N VAL A 192 18.83 -27.64 9.48
CA VAL A 192 18.06 -27.11 8.36
C VAL A 192 18.95 -26.36 7.38
N VAL A 193 19.93 -25.59 7.86
CA VAL A 193 20.94 -24.97 6.97
C VAL A 193 21.75 -26.02 6.22
N HIS A 194 22.12 -27.11 6.89
CA HIS A 194 22.84 -28.22 6.25
C HIS A 194 22.04 -28.90 5.12
N LEU A 195 20.69 -28.81 5.11
CA LEU A 195 19.88 -29.32 3.99
C LEU A 195 20.18 -28.61 2.66
N LEU A 196 20.82 -27.43 2.66
CA LEU A 196 21.31 -26.80 1.44
C LEU A 196 22.40 -27.63 0.75
N ASN A 197 23.05 -28.53 1.48
CA ASN A 197 24.06 -29.43 0.96
C ASN A 197 23.54 -30.81 0.54
N ASP A 198 22.23 -31.04 0.61
CA ASP A 198 21.63 -32.32 0.21
C ASP A 198 21.92 -32.65 -1.28
N GLN A 199 21.88 -33.95 -1.61
CA GLN A 199 22.04 -34.43 -2.97
C GLN A 199 20.76 -34.18 -3.79
N HIS A 200 19.59 -34.29 -3.16
CA HIS A 200 18.30 -34.11 -3.82
C HIS A 200 17.94 -32.61 -3.90
N LEU A 201 18.02 -32.03 -5.10
CA LEU A 201 17.76 -30.60 -5.31
C LEU A 201 16.35 -30.15 -4.92
N GLY A 202 15.37 -31.06 -4.90
CA GLY A 202 14.04 -30.76 -4.38
C GLY A 202 14.05 -30.42 -2.87
N VAL A 203 14.89 -31.11 -2.08
CA VAL A 203 15.04 -30.82 -0.63
C VAL A 203 15.67 -29.45 -0.46
N VAL A 204 16.73 -29.15 -1.21
CA VAL A 204 17.36 -27.82 -1.25
C VAL A 204 16.33 -26.76 -1.59
N THR A 205 15.50 -26.98 -2.63
CA THR A 205 14.47 -26.03 -3.09
C THR A 205 13.42 -25.72 -2.03
N ALA A 206 13.04 -26.70 -1.21
CA ALA A 206 12.10 -26.53 -0.10
C ALA A 206 12.77 -25.87 1.11
N ALA A 207 13.98 -26.31 1.47
CA ALA A 207 14.79 -25.75 2.55
C ALA A 207 15.12 -24.27 2.30
N THR A 208 15.53 -23.90 1.08
CA THR A 208 15.79 -22.50 0.72
C THR A 208 14.56 -21.63 0.98
N SER A 209 13.35 -22.06 0.59
CA SER A 209 12.13 -21.26 0.86
C SER A 209 11.81 -21.09 2.34
N LEU A 210 12.07 -22.11 3.14
CA LEU A 210 11.94 -22.04 4.60
C LEU A 210 12.96 -21.04 5.17
N ILE A 211 14.24 -21.21 4.82
CA ILE A 211 15.35 -20.36 5.30
C ILE A 211 15.13 -18.91 4.89
N THR A 212 14.75 -18.62 3.63
CA THR A 212 14.48 -17.24 3.18
C THR A 212 13.45 -16.53 4.06
N THR A 213 12.38 -17.23 4.46
CA THR A 213 11.33 -16.61 5.29
C THR A 213 11.75 -16.48 6.75
N LEU A 214 12.55 -17.42 7.27
CA LEU A 214 13.07 -17.36 8.64
C LEU A 214 14.17 -16.30 8.79
N ALA A 215 15.05 -16.18 7.80
CA ALA A 215 16.14 -15.22 7.75
C ALA A 215 15.66 -13.76 7.78
N GLN A 216 14.45 -13.47 7.26
CA GLN A 216 13.86 -12.12 7.34
C GLN A 216 13.55 -11.67 8.77
N LYS A 217 13.32 -12.60 9.70
CA LYS A 217 13.06 -12.29 11.12
C LYS A 217 14.31 -12.45 11.98
N SER A 218 15.10 -13.48 11.72
CA SER A 218 16.30 -13.83 12.47
C SER A 218 17.49 -14.02 11.51
N PRO A 219 18.13 -12.95 11.02
CA PRO A 219 19.22 -13.05 10.06
C PRO A 219 20.43 -13.82 10.61
N ASP A 220 20.80 -13.57 11.87
CA ASP A 220 22.04 -14.06 12.50
C ASP A 220 22.10 -15.59 12.57
N ASP A 221 20.99 -16.23 12.93
CA ASP A 221 20.87 -17.69 13.07
C ASP A 221 21.12 -18.45 11.76
N PHE A 222 20.80 -17.81 10.63
CA PHE A 222 20.91 -18.41 9.29
C PHE A 222 22.08 -17.85 8.48
N LYS A 223 22.99 -17.05 9.06
CA LYS A 223 24.15 -16.45 8.36
C LYS A 223 25.05 -17.51 7.68
N THR A 224 25.16 -18.70 8.26
CA THR A 224 25.93 -19.82 7.68
C THR A 224 25.37 -20.33 6.35
N SER A 225 24.09 -20.04 6.05
CA SER A 225 23.45 -20.41 4.78
C SER A 225 24.04 -19.66 3.58
N ILE A 226 24.62 -18.46 3.76
CA ILE A 226 25.18 -17.63 2.68
C ILE A 226 26.30 -18.38 1.96
N SER A 227 27.27 -18.91 2.73
CA SER A 227 28.42 -19.63 2.17
C SER A 227 27.99 -20.86 1.37
N LEU A 228 27.03 -21.62 1.91
CA LEU A 228 26.47 -22.81 1.25
C LEU A 228 25.67 -22.45 0.00
N ALA A 229 24.86 -21.39 0.06
CA ALA A 229 24.05 -20.92 -1.06
C ALA A 229 24.93 -20.46 -2.24
N ILE A 230 25.99 -19.69 -1.98
CA ILE A 230 26.94 -19.24 -3.01
C ILE A 230 27.66 -20.43 -3.63
N ALA A 231 28.18 -21.36 -2.81
CA ALA A 231 28.87 -22.55 -3.31
C ALA A 231 27.95 -23.46 -4.15
N ARG A 232 26.66 -23.55 -3.79
CA ARG A 232 25.66 -24.30 -4.57
C ARG A 232 25.29 -23.59 -5.86
N LEU A 233 25.05 -22.29 -5.80
CA LEU A 233 24.74 -21.48 -6.98
C LEU A 233 25.90 -21.53 -7.99
N SER A 234 27.15 -21.38 -7.54
CA SER A 234 28.33 -21.45 -8.40
C SER A 234 28.42 -22.82 -9.11
N ARG A 235 28.19 -23.92 -8.38
CA ARG A 235 28.14 -25.27 -8.97
C ARG A 235 27.03 -25.42 -10.00
N ILE A 236 25.84 -24.89 -9.74
CA ILE A 236 24.70 -24.97 -10.67
C ILE A 236 24.99 -24.17 -11.94
N VAL A 237 25.50 -22.93 -11.83
CA VAL A 237 25.76 -22.12 -13.02
C VAL A 237 26.94 -22.63 -13.83
N THR A 238 27.93 -23.28 -13.24
CA THR A 238 29.05 -23.87 -13.99
C THR A 238 28.74 -25.27 -14.54
N SER A 239 27.74 -25.96 -13.98
CA SER A 239 27.40 -27.33 -14.41
C SER A 239 27.04 -27.44 -15.89
N ALA A 240 27.41 -28.57 -16.49
CA ALA A 240 27.01 -28.91 -17.83
C ALA A 240 25.58 -29.46 -17.83
N SER A 241 24.91 -29.40 -18.99
CA SER A 241 23.52 -29.89 -19.16
C SER A 241 23.33 -31.38 -18.82
N ILE A 242 24.41 -32.14 -18.68
CA ILE A 242 24.42 -33.59 -18.44
C ILE A 242 24.42 -33.92 -16.93
N ASP A 243 24.88 -33.00 -16.09
CA ASP A 243 25.11 -33.25 -14.66
C ASP A 243 23.79 -33.27 -13.85
N LEU A 244 22.76 -32.57 -14.32
CA LEU A 244 21.50 -32.32 -13.61
C LEU A 244 20.28 -32.70 -14.46
N GLN A 245 20.22 -33.93 -14.98
CA GLN A 245 19.22 -34.34 -15.98
C GLN A 245 17.77 -34.12 -15.51
N ASP A 246 17.43 -34.51 -14.27
CA ASP A 246 16.06 -34.38 -13.73
C ASP A 246 15.64 -32.92 -13.47
N TYR A 247 16.61 -32.03 -13.25
CA TYR A 247 16.39 -30.63 -12.86
C TYR A 247 16.78 -29.63 -13.97
N THR A 248 17.13 -30.12 -15.16
CA THR A 248 17.40 -29.28 -16.31
C THR A 248 16.10 -29.00 -17.06
N TYR A 249 15.69 -27.74 -17.06
CA TYR A 249 14.47 -27.30 -17.76
C TYR A 249 14.86 -26.57 -19.05
N TYR A 250 14.56 -27.16 -20.21
CA TYR A 250 14.84 -26.57 -21.52
C TYR A 250 16.28 -26.06 -21.67
N PHE A 251 17.28 -26.89 -21.35
CA PHE A 251 18.72 -26.55 -21.37
C PHE A 251 19.17 -25.48 -20.36
N VAL A 252 18.34 -25.14 -19.38
CA VAL A 252 18.70 -24.30 -18.24
C VAL A 252 18.80 -25.17 -16.99
N ALA A 253 19.96 -25.15 -16.33
CA ALA A 253 20.20 -25.92 -15.11
C ALA A 253 19.43 -25.30 -13.92
N ALA A 254 18.51 -26.07 -13.34
CA ALA A 254 17.77 -25.77 -12.12
C ALA A 254 17.32 -24.29 -11.96
N PRO A 255 16.56 -23.71 -12.91
CA PRO A 255 16.26 -22.27 -12.93
C PRO A 255 15.55 -21.79 -11.65
N TRP A 256 14.55 -22.53 -11.17
CA TRP A 256 13.80 -22.14 -9.96
C TRP A 256 14.63 -22.21 -8.68
N LEU A 257 15.58 -23.15 -8.60
CA LEU A 257 16.48 -23.22 -7.46
C LEU A 257 17.46 -22.05 -7.48
N SER A 258 18.02 -21.72 -8.65
CA SER A 258 18.90 -20.55 -8.82
C SER A 258 18.21 -19.26 -8.41
N VAL A 259 16.96 -19.04 -8.85
CA VAL A 259 16.14 -17.89 -8.43
C VAL A 259 15.94 -17.87 -6.90
N LYS A 260 15.58 -19.00 -6.29
CA LYS A 260 15.41 -19.06 -4.82
C LYS A 260 16.69 -18.80 -4.05
N LEU A 261 17.84 -19.29 -4.53
CA LEU A 261 19.14 -19.03 -3.91
C LEU A 261 19.52 -17.56 -4.03
N LEU A 262 19.34 -16.95 -5.19
CA LEU A 262 19.56 -15.50 -5.38
C LEU A 262 18.64 -14.67 -4.47
N ARG A 263 17.36 -15.05 -4.35
CA ARG A 263 16.41 -14.40 -3.43
C ARG A 263 16.78 -14.58 -1.96
N LEU A 264 17.33 -15.73 -1.57
CA LEU A 264 17.88 -15.94 -0.23
C LEU A 264 19.05 -14.98 0.03
N LEU A 265 19.95 -14.80 -0.93
CA LEU A 265 21.09 -13.88 -0.80
C LEU A 265 20.66 -12.42 -0.67
N GLN A 266 19.51 -12.03 -1.23
CA GLN A 266 18.93 -10.69 -1.05
C GLN A 266 18.40 -10.43 0.37
N CYS A 267 18.28 -11.45 1.21
CA CYS A 267 17.92 -11.26 2.63
C CYS A 267 19.12 -10.81 3.48
N TYR A 268 20.32 -10.77 2.89
CA TYR A 268 21.58 -10.49 3.56
C TYR A 268 22.35 -9.38 2.85
N PRO A 269 23.18 -8.62 3.60
CA PRO A 269 24.15 -7.74 3.00
C PRO A 269 25.22 -8.52 2.21
N PRO A 270 26.05 -7.84 1.41
CA PRO A 270 27.19 -8.47 0.73
C PRO A 270 28.06 -9.30 1.70
N PRO A 271 28.54 -10.49 1.30
CA PRO A 271 29.34 -11.34 2.18
C PRO A 271 30.58 -10.61 2.73
N GLU A 272 30.82 -10.74 4.03
CA GLU A 272 32.00 -10.15 4.72
C GLU A 272 33.32 -10.77 4.22
N ASP A 273 33.32 -12.09 3.97
CA ASP A 273 34.48 -12.80 3.45
C ASP A 273 34.74 -12.46 1.97
N ALA A 274 35.95 -11.95 1.71
CA ALA A 274 36.41 -11.57 0.38
C ALA A 274 36.39 -12.74 -0.61
N ALA A 275 36.70 -13.97 -0.16
CA ALA A 275 36.69 -15.14 -1.03
C ALA A 275 35.26 -15.50 -1.49
N LEU A 276 34.29 -15.45 -0.57
CA LEU A 276 32.87 -15.68 -0.89
C LEU A 276 32.30 -14.57 -1.78
N ARG A 277 32.71 -13.32 -1.55
CA ARG A 277 32.31 -12.18 -2.39
C ARG A 277 32.82 -12.32 -3.81
N SER A 278 34.11 -12.62 -3.99
CA SER A 278 34.72 -12.87 -5.31
C SER A 278 33.99 -14.02 -6.04
N ARG A 279 33.69 -15.12 -5.36
CA ARG A 279 32.95 -16.24 -5.94
C ARG A 279 31.52 -15.88 -6.36
N LEU A 280 30.84 -15.04 -5.57
CA LEU A 280 29.52 -14.53 -5.92
C LEU A 280 29.58 -13.62 -7.15
N THR A 281 30.56 -12.71 -7.20
CA THR A 281 30.79 -11.84 -8.36
C THR A 281 31.05 -12.64 -9.64
N GLU A 282 31.96 -13.62 -9.61
CA GLU A 282 32.22 -14.53 -10.76
C GLU A 282 30.95 -15.29 -11.20
N CYS A 283 30.13 -15.71 -10.23
CA CYS A 283 28.88 -16.38 -10.50
C CYS A 283 27.88 -15.46 -11.23
N LEU A 284 27.74 -14.21 -10.76
CA LEU A 284 26.88 -13.19 -11.38
C LEU A 284 27.39 -12.80 -12.78
N GLU A 285 28.70 -12.65 -12.96
CA GLU A 285 29.30 -12.42 -14.28
C GLU A 285 29.02 -13.57 -15.25
N THR A 286 29.10 -14.82 -14.77
CA THR A 286 28.76 -16.00 -15.57
C THR A 286 27.29 -15.98 -15.98
N VAL A 287 26.38 -15.59 -15.10
CA VAL A 287 24.94 -15.45 -15.42
C VAL A 287 24.72 -14.36 -16.48
N LEU A 288 25.39 -13.21 -16.35
CA LEU A 288 25.33 -12.12 -17.33
C LEU A 288 25.91 -12.54 -18.70
N ASN A 289 27.02 -13.28 -18.71
CA ASN A 289 27.62 -13.81 -19.95
C ASN A 289 26.65 -14.77 -20.68
N LYS A 290 26.01 -15.68 -19.93
CA LYS A 290 25.00 -16.60 -20.48
C LYS A 290 23.76 -15.90 -21.01
N ALA A 291 23.44 -14.70 -20.53
CA ALA A 291 22.34 -13.91 -21.08
C ALA A 291 22.65 -13.45 -22.52
N GLN A 292 23.90 -13.03 -22.76
CA GLN A 292 24.40 -12.54 -24.05
C GLN A 292 24.66 -13.66 -25.05
N GLU A 293 24.92 -14.88 -24.58
CA GLU A 293 25.06 -16.05 -25.44
C GLU A 293 23.80 -16.30 -26.28
N PRO A 294 23.97 -16.72 -27.56
CA PRO A 294 22.85 -17.04 -28.42
C PRO A 294 21.99 -18.17 -27.81
N PRO A 295 20.65 -18.10 -27.93
CA PRO A 295 19.77 -19.06 -27.30
C PRO A 295 20.01 -20.47 -27.86
N LYS A 296 20.21 -21.45 -26.96
CA LYS A 296 20.39 -22.86 -27.32
C LYS A 296 19.10 -23.48 -27.89
N SER A 297 17.96 -22.88 -27.59
CA SER A 297 16.66 -23.26 -28.14
C SER A 297 15.82 -22.04 -28.49
N LYS A 298 15.09 -22.12 -29.61
CA LYS A 298 14.13 -21.08 -30.05
C LYS A 298 12.81 -21.11 -29.27
N LYS A 299 12.60 -22.10 -28.40
CA LYS A 299 11.37 -22.23 -27.62
C LYS A 299 11.32 -21.15 -26.54
N VAL A 300 10.19 -20.45 -26.41
CA VAL A 300 10.00 -19.37 -25.44
C VAL A 300 10.28 -19.80 -23.99
N GLN A 301 10.02 -21.07 -23.65
CA GLN A 301 10.28 -21.62 -22.32
C GLN A 301 11.77 -21.55 -21.94
N HIS A 302 12.68 -21.73 -22.90
CA HIS A 302 14.12 -21.58 -22.67
C HIS A 302 14.48 -20.14 -22.33
N SER A 303 13.98 -19.18 -23.14
CA SER A 303 14.19 -17.74 -22.92
C SER A 303 13.67 -17.31 -21.56
N ASN A 304 12.41 -17.66 -21.22
CA ASN A 304 11.78 -17.29 -19.95
C ASN A 304 12.53 -17.86 -18.75
N ALA A 305 12.93 -19.13 -18.79
CA ALA A 305 13.66 -19.75 -17.68
C ALA A 305 15.06 -19.13 -17.50
N LYS A 306 15.76 -18.81 -18.60
CA LYS A 306 17.05 -18.12 -18.57
C LYS A 306 16.91 -16.71 -18.00
N ASN A 307 15.91 -15.96 -18.49
CA ASN A 307 15.68 -14.58 -18.09
C ASN A 307 15.18 -14.48 -16.64
N ALA A 308 14.42 -15.46 -16.13
CA ALA A 308 14.03 -15.48 -14.71
C ALA A 308 15.25 -15.49 -13.77
N VAL A 309 16.27 -16.30 -14.07
CA VAL A 309 17.52 -16.32 -13.30
C VAL A 309 18.27 -14.99 -13.44
N LEU A 310 18.30 -14.43 -14.65
CA LEU A 310 18.95 -13.15 -14.94
C LEU A 310 18.31 -11.98 -14.17
N PHE A 311 16.98 -11.85 -14.18
CA PHE A 311 16.28 -10.77 -13.48
C PHE A 311 16.46 -10.86 -11.96
N GLU A 312 16.48 -12.07 -11.40
CA GLU A 312 16.76 -12.24 -9.97
C GLU A 312 18.22 -11.92 -9.62
N ALA A 313 19.16 -12.24 -10.53
CA ALA A 313 20.57 -11.87 -10.38
C ALA A 313 20.77 -10.35 -10.46
N ILE A 314 20.10 -9.68 -11.41
CA ILE A 314 20.07 -8.22 -11.51
C ILE A 314 19.46 -7.59 -10.26
N SER A 315 18.38 -8.17 -9.73
CA SER A 315 17.76 -7.71 -8.47
C SER A 315 18.71 -7.83 -7.29
N LEU A 316 19.52 -8.90 -7.21
CA LEU A 316 20.57 -9.05 -6.21
C LEU A 316 21.69 -8.00 -6.38
N ILE A 317 22.13 -7.76 -7.61
CA ILE A 317 23.15 -6.74 -7.92
C ILE A 317 22.66 -5.34 -7.48
N ILE A 318 21.42 -4.99 -7.80
CA ILE A 318 20.81 -3.70 -7.40
C ILE A 318 20.67 -3.62 -5.88
N HIS A 319 20.28 -4.71 -5.21
CA HIS A 319 20.11 -4.71 -3.75
C HIS A 319 21.44 -4.52 -3.00
N HIS A 320 22.53 -5.10 -3.49
CA HIS A 320 23.84 -5.01 -2.87
C HIS A 320 24.54 -3.67 -3.12
N ASP A 321 24.29 -3.04 -4.27
CA ASP A 321 24.78 -1.70 -4.64
C ASP A 321 26.27 -1.47 -4.38
N SER A 322 27.10 -2.52 -4.53
CA SER A 322 28.52 -2.51 -4.12
C SER A 322 29.51 -2.54 -5.28
N GLU A 323 29.13 -3.12 -6.42
CA GLU A 323 30.01 -3.36 -7.57
C GLU A 323 29.51 -2.59 -8.81
N PRO A 324 30.08 -1.40 -9.11
CA PRO A 324 29.62 -0.56 -10.21
C PRO A 324 29.71 -1.23 -11.59
N THR A 325 30.71 -2.09 -11.79
CA THR A 325 30.91 -2.82 -13.06
C THR A 325 29.72 -3.74 -13.37
N LEU A 326 29.20 -4.44 -12.37
CA LEU A 326 28.02 -5.30 -12.51
C LEU A 326 26.75 -4.48 -12.74
N LEU A 327 26.60 -3.35 -12.05
CA LEU A 327 25.45 -2.45 -12.22
C LEU A 327 25.38 -1.89 -13.64
N VAL A 328 26.50 -1.42 -14.21
CA VAL A 328 26.56 -0.92 -15.58
C VAL A 328 26.25 -2.04 -16.59
N ARG A 329 26.80 -3.23 -16.39
CA ARG A 329 26.49 -4.40 -17.25
C ARG A 329 25.03 -4.80 -17.18
N ALA A 330 24.43 -4.78 -15.98
CA ALA A 330 23.01 -5.04 -15.79
C ALA A 330 22.16 -3.99 -16.52
N CYS A 331 22.50 -2.70 -16.37
CA CYS A 331 21.81 -1.60 -17.07
C CYS A 331 21.83 -1.78 -18.59
N ASN A 332 23.00 -2.05 -19.17
CA ASN A 332 23.14 -2.28 -20.60
C ASN A 332 22.33 -3.50 -21.08
N GLN A 333 22.27 -4.57 -20.27
CA GLN A 333 21.48 -5.75 -20.58
C GLN A 333 19.98 -5.47 -20.54
N LEU A 334 19.51 -4.69 -19.57
CA LEU A 334 18.13 -4.23 -19.50
C LEU A 334 17.80 -3.30 -20.68
N GLY A 335 18.73 -2.44 -21.10
CA GLY A 335 18.55 -1.53 -22.24
C GLY A 335 18.29 -2.28 -23.55
N GLN A 336 18.97 -3.41 -23.75
CA GLN A 336 18.70 -4.31 -24.87
C GLN A 336 17.30 -4.93 -24.79
N PHE A 337 16.80 -5.26 -23.58
CA PHE A 337 15.45 -5.82 -23.42
C PHE A 337 14.33 -4.83 -23.71
N LEU A 338 14.57 -3.51 -23.56
CA LEU A 338 13.58 -2.47 -23.94
C LEU A 338 13.25 -2.48 -25.44
N GLN A 339 14.21 -2.89 -26.28
CA GLN A 339 14.03 -3.00 -27.73
C GLN A 339 13.55 -4.39 -28.17
N HIS A 340 13.36 -5.32 -27.23
CA HIS A 340 12.98 -6.68 -27.54
C HIS A 340 11.51 -6.77 -28.00
N ARG A 341 11.21 -7.73 -28.88
CA ARG A 341 9.85 -7.92 -29.44
C ARG A 341 8.81 -8.37 -28.41
N GLU A 342 9.25 -8.94 -27.29
CA GLU A 342 8.38 -9.46 -26.24
C GLU A 342 7.99 -8.38 -25.25
N THR A 343 6.69 -8.12 -25.11
CA THR A 343 6.13 -7.15 -24.15
C THR A 343 6.50 -7.48 -22.70
N ASN A 344 6.51 -8.76 -22.33
CA ASN A 344 6.84 -9.18 -20.96
C ASN A 344 8.27 -8.79 -20.56
N LEU A 345 9.25 -8.89 -21.49
CA LEU A 345 10.63 -8.50 -21.22
C LEU A 345 10.78 -6.99 -21.14
N ARG A 346 10.08 -6.24 -22.00
CA ARG A 346 10.04 -4.77 -21.94
C ARG A 346 9.47 -4.28 -20.60
N TYR A 347 8.37 -4.89 -20.14
CA TYR A 347 7.78 -4.60 -18.84
C TYR A 347 8.76 -4.84 -17.68
N LEU A 348 9.35 -6.04 -17.60
CA LEU A 348 10.28 -6.39 -16.51
C LEU A 348 11.57 -5.57 -16.55
N ALA A 349 12.03 -5.19 -17.75
CA ALA A 349 13.19 -4.33 -17.92
C ALA A 349 12.94 -2.92 -17.39
N LEU A 350 11.78 -2.32 -17.71
CA LEU A 350 11.39 -1.02 -17.16
C LEU A 350 11.25 -1.05 -15.63
N GLU A 351 10.66 -2.11 -15.08
CA GLU A 351 10.53 -2.29 -13.63
C GLU A 351 11.90 -2.41 -12.95
N SER A 352 12.79 -3.24 -13.48
CA SER A 352 14.14 -3.43 -12.91
C SER A 352 15.01 -2.18 -13.05
N MET A 353 14.90 -1.47 -14.19
CA MET A 353 15.58 -0.19 -14.39
C MET A 353 15.11 0.88 -13.43
N CYS A 354 13.82 0.88 -13.03
CA CYS A 354 13.29 1.86 -12.09
C CYS A 354 13.98 1.77 -10.73
N THR A 355 14.25 0.55 -10.26
CA THR A 355 15.02 0.32 -9.01
C THR A 355 16.50 0.66 -9.19
N LEU A 356 17.04 0.44 -10.39
CA LEU A 356 18.44 0.77 -10.72
C LEU A 356 18.66 2.28 -10.85
N ALA A 357 17.63 3.06 -11.19
CA ALA A 357 17.69 4.51 -11.31
C ALA A 357 17.88 5.23 -9.96
N SER A 358 17.50 4.60 -8.84
CA SER A 358 17.73 5.14 -7.48
C SER A 358 19.14 4.90 -6.94
N SER A 359 19.97 4.09 -7.61
CA SER A 359 21.38 3.91 -7.23
C SER A 359 22.24 5.03 -7.83
N GLU A 360 23.12 5.61 -7.02
CA GLU A 360 24.04 6.68 -7.44
C GLU A 360 25.04 6.22 -8.50
N PHE A 361 25.55 4.99 -8.39
CA PHE A 361 26.61 4.48 -9.27
C PHE A 361 26.13 4.20 -10.69
N SER A 362 24.85 3.88 -10.86
CA SER A 362 24.28 3.51 -12.16
C SER A 362 23.36 4.55 -12.78
N HIS A 363 23.09 5.66 -12.08
CA HIS A 363 22.18 6.70 -12.53
C HIS A 363 22.55 7.24 -13.92
N GLU A 364 23.85 7.50 -14.18
CA GLU A 364 24.33 7.95 -15.48
C GLU A 364 24.17 6.89 -16.58
N ALA A 365 24.34 5.61 -16.26
CA ALA A 365 24.14 4.52 -17.22
C ALA A 365 22.68 4.42 -17.66
N VAL A 366 21.73 4.61 -16.73
CA VAL A 366 20.28 4.61 -17.05
C VAL A 366 19.93 5.75 -18.00
N LYS A 367 20.51 6.94 -17.79
CA LYS A 367 20.25 8.12 -18.63
C LYS A 367 20.59 7.90 -20.10
N THR A 368 21.58 7.09 -20.41
CA THR A 368 21.93 6.77 -21.81
C THR A 368 20.78 6.12 -22.58
N HIS A 369 19.81 5.53 -21.88
CA HIS A 369 18.64 4.86 -22.45
C HIS A 369 17.37 5.72 -22.45
N ILE A 370 17.44 7.01 -22.10
CA ILE A 370 16.25 7.89 -22.01
C ILE A 370 15.44 7.92 -23.32
N GLU A 371 16.10 8.02 -24.47
CA GLU A 371 15.44 8.05 -25.78
C GLU A 371 14.69 6.74 -26.07
N THR A 372 15.27 5.60 -25.68
CA THR A 372 14.62 4.29 -25.85
C THR A 372 13.41 4.15 -24.95
N VAL A 373 13.43 4.73 -23.74
CA VAL A 373 12.28 4.73 -22.82
C VAL A 373 11.19 5.67 -23.31
N ILE A 374 11.53 6.85 -23.83
CA ILE A 374 10.56 7.77 -24.45
C ILE A 374 9.90 7.11 -25.67
N ASN A 375 10.68 6.43 -26.51
CA ASN A 375 10.14 5.70 -27.65
C ASN A 375 9.23 4.54 -27.21
N ALA A 376 9.58 3.82 -26.13
CA ALA A 376 8.72 2.80 -25.54
C ALA A 376 7.39 3.41 -25.04
N LEU A 377 7.42 4.55 -24.37
CA LEU A 377 6.21 5.25 -23.91
C LEU A 377 5.27 5.60 -25.09
N LYS A 378 5.81 6.07 -26.21
CA LYS A 378 5.03 6.47 -27.40
C LYS A 378 4.50 5.29 -28.21
N THR A 379 5.30 4.24 -28.39
CA THR A 379 5.00 3.16 -29.35
C THR A 379 4.27 1.98 -28.74
N GLU A 380 4.39 1.77 -27.43
CA GLU A 380 3.76 0.63 -26.76
C GLU A 380 2.25 0.75 -26.78
N ARG A 381 1.55 -0.38 -26.87
CA ARG A 381 0.08 -0.42 -26.81
C ARG A 381 -0.45 -0.73 -25.41
N ASP A 382 0.37 -1.41 -24.61
CA ASP A 382 -0.03 -1.87 -23.29
C ASP A 382 0.10 -0.74 -22.26
N VAL A 383 -1.00 -0.51 -21.53
CA VAL A 383 -1.10 0.58 -20.55
C VAL A 383 -0.15 0.37 -19.37
N SER A 384 0.03 -0.86 -18.90
CA SER A 384 0.90 -1.16 -17.76
C SER A 384 2.38 -0.91 -18.10
N VAL A 385 2.79 -1.21 -19.33
CA VAL A 385 4.16 -0.92 -19.82
C VAL A 385 4.38 0.60 -19.89
N ARG A 386 3.41 1.35 -20.41
CA ARG A 386 3.48 2.82 -20.45
C ARG A 386 3.56 3.43 -19.05
N GLN A 387 2.80 2.91 -18.09
CA GLN A 387 2.89 3.34 -16.69
C GLN A 387 4.30 3.13 -16.11
N ARG A 388 4.89 1.95 -16.34
CA ARG A 388 6.28 1.68 -15.90
C ARG A 388 7.31 2.55 -16.60
N ALA A 389 7.10 2.90 -17.88
CA ALA A 389 7.96 3.85 -18.57
C ALA A 389 7.88 5.25 -17.96
N VAL A 390 6.68 5.73 -17.59
CA VAL A 390 6.51 7.00 -16.86
C VAL A 390 7.15 6.95 -15.48
N ASP A 391 7.00 5.85 -14.73
CA ASP A 391 7.69 5.66 -13.44
C ASP A 391 9.20 5.74 -13.59
N LEU A 392 9.76 5.09 -14.60
CA LEU A 392 11.19 5.10 -14.88
C LEU A 392 11.67 6.50 -15.29
N LEU A 393 10.93 7.21 -16.15
CA LEU A 393 11.22 8.61 -16.51
C LEU A 393 11.20 9.53 -15.28
N TYR A 394 10.23 9.33 -14.38
CA TYR A 394 10.17 10.06 -13.12
C TYR A 394 11.38 9.77 -12.23
N ALA A 395 11.79 8.50 -12.10
CA ALA A 395 12.91 8.09 -11.26
C ALA A 395 14.28 8.53 -11.79
N MET A 396 14.48 8.54 -13.12
CA MET A 396 15.74 8.99 -13.74
C MET A 396 15.84 10.53 -13.90
N CYS A 397 14.78 11.27 -13.55
CA CYS A 397 14.71 12.70 -13.81
C CYS A 397 15.68 13.46 -12.90
N ASP A 398 16.47 14.33 -13.51
CA ASP A 398 17.42 15.24 -12.87
C ASP A 398 17.28 16.66 -13.45
N ARG A 399 18.15 17.58 -13.01
CA ARG A 399 18.15 18.97 -13.51
C ARG A 399 18.50 19.10 -15.00
N SER A 400 19.23 18.14 -15.57
CA SER A 400 19.69 18.21 -16.97
C SER A 400 18.58 17.80 -17.95
N ASN A 401 17.79 16.79 -17.59
CA ASN A 401 16.80 16.16 -18.47
C ASN A 401 15.35 16.56 -18.15
N ALA A 402 15.08 17.26 -17.04
CA ALA A 402 13.72 17.62 -16.62
C ALA A 402 12.87 18.28 -17.71
N LYS A 403 13.44 19.25 -18.45
CA LYS A 403 12.70 19.95 -19.52
C LYS A 403 12.24 18.99 -20.63
N GLN A 404 13.09 18.05 -21.03
CA GLN A 404 12.78 17.05 -22.05
C GLN A 404 11.72 16.06 -21.53
N ILE A 405 11.90 15.54 -20.32
CA ILE A 405 10.99 14.55 -19.73
C ILE A 405 9.60 15.14 -19.53
N VAL A 406 9.50 16.36 -18.98
CA VAL A 406 8.21 17.05 -18.76
C VAL A 406 7.50 17.31 -20.08
N ALA A 407 8.21 17.77 -21.12
CA ALA A 407 7.63 17.99 -22.44
C ALA A 407 7.02 16.71 -23.03
N GLU A 408 7.73 15.59 -22.89
CA GLU A 408 7.25 14.28 -23.37
C GLU A 408 6.10 13.72 -22.53
N MET A 409 6.13 13.90 -21.20
CA MET A 409 5.01 13.54 -20.32
C MET A 409 3.75 14.35 -20.65
N LEU A 410 3.88 15.65 -20.96
CA LEU A 410 2.76 16.49 -21.39
C LEU A 410 2.20 16.06 -22.74
N SER A 411 3.07 15.73 -23.71
CA SER A 411 2.64 15.19 -25.01
C SER A 411 1.89 13.86 -24.85
N TYR A 412 2.38 12.97 -23.97
CA TYR A 412 1.69 11.73 -23.67
C TYR A 412 0.34 11.95 -22.99
N LEU A 413 0.25 12.94 -22.07
CA LEU A 413 -0.96 13.24 -21.30
C LEU A 413 -2.18 13.57 -22.20
N GLU A 414 -1.96 14.18 -23.37
CA GLU A 414 -3.02 14.48 -24.33
C GLU A 414 -3.75 13.23 -24.84
N THR A 415 -3.01 12.13 -25.01
CA THR A 415 -3.54 10.86 -25.55
C THR A 415 -3.72 9.77 -24.49
N ALA A 416 -3.31 10.03 -23.24
CA ALA A 416 -3.35 9.07 -22.16
C ALA A 416 -4.78 8.75 -21.68
N ASP A 417 -4.96 7.52 -21.20
CA ASP A 417 -6.21 7.05 -20.60
C ASP A 417 -6.53 7.76 -19.27
N TYR A 418 -7.81 7.99 -19.01
CA TYR A 418 -8.30 8.75 -17.85
C TYR A 418 -7.80 8.23 -16.48
N SER A 419 -7.62 6.92 -16.32
CA SER A 419 -7.18 6.31 -15.06
C SER A 419 -5.77 6.70 -14.64
N ILE A 420 -4.91 7.10 -15.58
CA ILE A 420 -3.48 7.36 -15.35
C ILE A 420 -3.19 8.86 -15.29
N ARG A 421 -4.06 9.69 -15.88
CA ARG A 421 -3.87 11.14 -15.99
C ARG A 421 -3.57 11.77 -14.65
N GLU A 422 -4.31 11.41 -13.61
CA GLU A 422 -4.12 11.97 -12.27
C GLU A 422 -2.72 11.69 -11.70
N GLU A 423 -2.17 10.49 -11.93
CA GLU A 423 -0.81 10.15 -11.47
C GLU A 423 0.26 10.89 -12.29
N ILE A 424 0.09 11.00 -13.60
CA ILE A 424 1.01 11.73 -14.48
C ILE A 424 1.01 13.21 -14.13
N VAL A 425 -0.16 13.81 -13.93
CA VAL A 425 -0.33 15.21 -13.52
C VAL A 425 0.42 15.47 -12.22
N LEU A 426 0.28 14.59 -11.24
CA LEU A 426 0.98 14.72 -9.97
C LEU A 426 2.51 14.63 -10.13
N LYS A 427 2.99 13.66 -10.92
CA LYS A 427 4.43 13.50 -11.20
C LYS A 427 5.00 14.70 -11.96
N VAL A 428 4.31 15.19 -12.98
CA VAL A 428 4.73 16.38 -13.76
C VAL A 428 4.82 17.60 -12.84
N ALA A 429 3.84 17.81 -11.97
CA ALA A 429 3.86 18.91 -11.01
C ALA A 429 5.06 18.83 -10.05
N ILE A 430 5.37 17.63 -9.53
CA ILE A 430 6.52 17.40 -8.65
C ILE A 430 7.84 17.64 -9.39
N LEU A 431 8.00 17.11 -10.60
CA LEU A 431 9.22 17.27 -11.39
C LEU A 431 9.44 18.74 -11.77
N ALA A 432 8.38 19.45 -12.14
CA ALA A 432 8.42 20.87 -12.45
C ALA A 432 8.85 21.68 -11.23
N GLU A 433 8.28 21.44 -10.05
CA GLU A 433 8.65 22.15 -8.82
C GLU A 433 10.09 21.84 -8.40
N LYS A 434 10.48 20.56 -8.37
CA LYS A 434 11.78 20.12 -7.86
C LYS A 434 12.96 20.58 -8.74
N TYR A 435 12.78 20.61 -10.05
CA TYR A 435 13.85 20.86 -11.01
C TYR A 435 13.73 22.19 -11.75
N ALA A 436 12.82 23.08 -11.34
CA ALA A 436 12.75 24.44 -11.87
C ALA A 436 14.03 25.22 -11.54
N VAL A 437 14.76 25.61 -12.59
CA VAL A 437 15.82 26.63 -12.52
C VAL A 437 15.24 28.00 -12.86
N ASP A 438 14.31 28.01 -13.81
CA ASP A 438 13.58 29.19 -14.27
C ASP A 438 12.10 28.98 -13.95
N TYR A 439 11.54 29.89 -13.14
CA TYR A 439 10.15 29.80 -12.70
C TYR A 439 9.16 30.22 -13.79
N THR A 440 9.60 30.89 -14.86
CA THR A 440 8.74 31.11 -16.04
C THR A 440 8.37 29.77 -16.69
N TRP A 441 9.35 28.87 -16.82
CA TRP A 441 9.13 27.50 -17.30
C TRP A 441 8.21 26.69 -16.37
N TYR A 442 8.31 26.89 -15.05
CA TYR A 442 7.39 26.26 -14.10
C TYR A 442 5.94 26.71 -14.32
N VAL A 443 5.72 28.03 -14.43
CA VAL A 443 4.39 28.60 -14.70
C VAL A 443 3.83 28.04 -16.01
N ASP A 444 4.61 28.04 -17.08
CA ASP A 444 4.18 27.48 -18.38
C ASP A 444 3.82 26.01 -18.28
N THR A 445 4.59 25.22 -17.53
CA THR A 445 4.35 23.80 -17.35
C THR A 445 3.02 23.55 -16.62
N ILE A 446 2.77 24.26 -15.51
CA ILE A 446 1.54 24.09 -14.73
C ILE A 446 0.31 24.61 -15.49
N LEU A 447 0.42 25.72 -16.22
CA LEU A 447 -0.69 26.24 -17.02
C LEU A 447 -1.02 25.29 -18.18
N ASN A 448 -0.02 24.72 -18.85
CA ASN A 448 -0.26 23.67 -19.84
C ASN A 448 -0.89 22.41 -19.23
N LEU A 449 -0.48 22.05 -18.02
CA LEU A 449 -1.05 20.91 -17.30
C LEU A 449 -2.54 21.12 -17.00
N ILE A 450 -2.92 22.33 -16.54
CA ILE A 450 -4.31 22.72 -16.30
C ILE A 450 -5.11 22.79 -17.61
N ARG A 451 -4.48 23.25 -18.70
CA ARG A 451 -5.11 23.32 -20.03
C ARG A 451 -5.43 21.93 -20.59
N ILE A 452 -4.53 20.96 -20.45
CA ILE A 452 -4.67 19.62 -21.05
C ILE A 452 -5.53 18.69 -20.17
N ALA A 453 -5.30 18.69 -18.86
CA ALA A 453 -5.89 17.72 -17.93
C ALA A 453 -6.43 18.37 -16.65
N GLY A 454 -7.06 19.54 -16.78
CA GLY A 454 -7.55 20.33 -15.65
C GLY A 454 -8.44 19.57 -14.65
N ASP A 455 -9.26 18.62 -15.12
CA ASP A 455 -10.15 17.80 -14.27
C ASP A 455 -9.38 16.94 -13.26
N TYR A 456 -8.15 16.55 -13.60
CA TYR A 456 -7.29 15.66 -12.83
C TYR A 456 -6.24 16.41 -12.00
N VAL A 457 -6.20 17.74 -12.10
CA VAL A 457 -5.31 18.59 -11.31
C VAL A 457 -5.86 18.72 -9.90
N SER A 458 -5.09 18.26 -8.91
CA SER A 458 -5.46 18.39 -7.51
C SER A 458 -5.40 19.85 -7.05
N GLU A 459 -6.14 20.15 -5.98
CA GLU A 459 -6.15 21.50 -5.42
C GLU A 459 -4.76 21.96 -4.95
N GLU A 460 -3.98 21.04 -4.41
CA GLU A 460 -2.60 21.29 -3.98
C GLU A 460 -1.71 21.82 -5.11
N VAL A 461 -1.89 21.36 -6.35
CA VAL A 461 -1.06 21.80 -7.49
C VAL A 461 -1.34 23.26 -7.84
N TRP A 462 -2.62 23.64 -7.91
CA TRP A 462 -2.97 25.02 -8.27
C TRP A 462 -2.87 26.00 -7.10
N TYR A 463 -2.97 25.54 -5.84
CA TYR A 463 -2.55 26.33 -4.68
C TYR A 463 -1.06 26.62 -4.71
N ARG A 464 -0.25 25.63 -5.08
CA ARG A 464 1.21 25.76 -5.09
C ARG A 464 1.70 26.76 -6.13
N VAL A 465 1.12 26.77 -7.33
CA VAL A 465 1.51 27.77 -8.35
C VAL A 465 1.19 29.19 -7.90
N ILE A 466 0.06 29.42 -7.22
CA ILE A 466 -0.28 30.74 -6.67
C ILE A 466 0.74 31.15 -5.60
N GLN A 467 1.08 30.24 -4.67
CA GLN A 467 2.09 30.50 -3.63
C GLN A 467 3.45 30.87 -4.23
N ILE A 468 3.89 30.13 -5.25
CA ILE A 468 5.18 30.37 -5.91
C ILE A 468 5.18 31.73 -6.62
N VAL A 469 4.11 32.08 -7.33
CA VAL A 469 4.00 33.36 -8.05
C VAL A 469 3.98 34.55 -7.08
N ILE A 470 3.30 34.43 -5.92
CA ILE A 470 3.28 35.51 -4.91
C ILE A 470 4.66 35.68 -4.28
N ASN A 471 5.34 34.59 -3.93
CA ASN A 471 6.65 34.66 -3.28
C ASN A 471 7.78 35.14 -4.22
N ARG A 472 7.53 35.26 -5.53
CA ARG A 472 8.54 35.55 -6.55
C ARG A 472 8.10 36.67 -7.49
N ASP A 473 8.64 37.86 -7.24
CA ASP A 473 8.29 39.07 -8.00
C ASP A 473 8.70 39.03 -9.47
N ASP A 474 9.77 38.29 -9.79
CA ASP A 474 10.30 38.17 -11.16
C ASP A 474 9.34 37.51 -12.15
N VAL A 475 8.41 36.67 -11.67
CA VAL A 475 7.48 35.92 -12.53
C VAL A 475 6.06 36.47 -12.54
N GLN A 476 5.71 37.40 -11.66
CA GLN A 476 4.34 37.91 -11.51
C GLN A 476 3.78 38.52 -12.81
N GLY A 477 4.54 39.41 -13.45
CA GLY A 477 4.12 40.04 -14.71
C GLY A 477 3.98 39.03 -15.86
N TYR A 478 4.88 38.04 -15.92
CA TYR A 478 4.81 36.96 -16.89
C TYR A 478 3.57 36.08 -16.67
N ALA A 479 3.34 35.65 -15.42
CA ALA A 479 2.20 34.83 -15.04
C ALA A 479 0.87 35.54 -15.34
N ALA A 480 0.75 36.83 -15.02
CA ALA A 480 -0.44 37.63 -15.33
C ALA A 480 -0.73 37.66 -16.83
N LYS A 481 0.29 37.89 -17.66
CA LYS A 481 0.15 37.89 -19.12
C LYS A 481 -0.24 36.52 -19.67
N THR A 482 0.50 35.47 -19.30
CA THR A 482 0.27 34.12 -19.83
C THR A 482 -1.10 33.58 -19.44
N VAL A 483 -1.55 33.84 -18.21
CA VAL A 483 -2.89 33.42 -17.79
C VAL A 483 -3.99 34.24 -18.46
N PHE A 484 -3.79 35.55 -18.66
CA PHE A 484 -4.72 36.38 -19.42
C PHE A 484 -4.91 35.85 -20.85
N GLU A 485 -3.82 35.53 -21.55
CA GLU A 485 -3.87 34.95 -22.89
C GLU A 485 -4.54 33.55 -22.88
N ALA A 486 -4.26 32.71 -21.87
CA ALA A 486 -4.88 31.40 -21.75
C ALA A 486 -6.39 31.46 -21.47
N LEU A 487 -6.87 32.45 -20.72
CA LEU A 487 -8.28 32.65 -20.40
C LEU A 487 -9.12 33.12 -21.60
N GLN A 488 -8.51 33.72 -22.62
CA GLN A 488 -9.19 34.13 -23.85
C GLN A 488 -9.72 32.93 -24.65
N ALA A 489 -9.17 31.73 -24.42
CA ALA A 489 -9.68 30.53 -25.05
C ALA A 489 -11.15 30.28 -24.64
N PRO A 490 -12.05 29.98 -25.60
CA PRO A 490 -13.44 29.64 -25.29
C PRO A 490 -13.53 28.39 -24.39
N ALA A 491 -12.71 27.39 -24.70
CA ALA A 491 -12.57 26.14 -23.95
C ALA A 491 -11.52 26.30 -22.84
N CYS A 492 -11.91 26.88 -21.71
CA CYS A 492 -11.07 27.00 -20.52
C CYS A 492 -11.61 26.09 -19.41
N HIS A 493 -10.72 25.32 -18.78
CA HIS A 493 -11.08 24.51 -17.61
C HIS A 493 -11.29 25.40 -16.37
N GLU A 494 -12.14 24.98 -15.44
CA GLU A 494 -12.48 25.75 -14.24
C GLU A 494 -11.26 26.10 -13.37
N ASN A 495 -10.33 25.16 -13.17
CA ASN A 495 -9.10 25.42 -12.41
C ASN A 495 -8.24 26.54 -13.03
N LEU A 496 -8.30 26.75 -14.35
CA LEU A 496 -7.63 27.88 -14.98
C LEU A 496 -8.30 29.21 -14.62
N VAL A 497 -9.63 29.22 -14.52
CA VAL A 497 -10.40 30.40 -14.06
C VAL A 497 -10.08 30.71 -12.60
N LYS A 498 -9.89 29.70 -11.75
CA LYS A 498 -9.46 29.91 -10.37
C LYS A 498 -8.08 30.55 -10.28
N VAL A 499 -7.08 29.95 -10.94
CA VAL A 499 -5.70 30.45 -10.95
C VAL A 499 -5.64 31.85 -11.58
N GLY A 500 -6.32 32.05 -12.71
CA GLY A 500 -6.32 33.33 -13.39
C GLY A 500 -7.11 34.42 -12.71
N GLY A 501 -8.24 34.11 -12.09
CA GLY A 501 -8.99 35.06 -11.27
C GLY A 501 -8.14 35.57 -10.10
N TYR A 502 -7.40 34.67 -9.43
CA TYR A 502 -6.52 35.06 -8.34
C TYR A 502 -5.31 35.87 -8.83
N ILE A 503 -4.58 35.38 -9.84
CA ILE A 503 -3.36 36.03 -10.35
C ILE A 503 -3.68 37.41 -10.93
N LEU A 504 -4.77 37.56 -11.70
CA LEU A 504 -5.17 38.86 -12.21
C LEU A 504 -5.64 39.77 -11.07
N GLY A 505 -6.34 39.24 -10.07
CA GLY A 505 -6.77 40.01 -8.90
C GLY A 505 -5.62 40.65 -8.11
N GLU A 506 -4.46 39.99 -8.02
CA GLU A 506 -3.25 40.56 -7.38
C GLU A 506 -2.40 41.38 -8.35
N PHE A 507 -2.07 40.81 -9.52
CA PHE A 507 -1.00 41.29 -10.40
C PHE A 507 -1.50 41.82 -11.75
N GLY A 508 -2.82 41.98 -11.91
CA GLY A 508 -3.43 42.51 -13.13
C GLY A 508 -3.04 43.97 -13.42
N ASN A 509 -2.60 44.71 -12.40
CA ASN A 509 -2.04 46.06 -12.52
C ASN A 509 -0.77 46.10 -13.38
N LEU A 510 0.07 45.06 -13.34
CA LEU A 510 1.32 44.99 -14.11
C LEU A 510 1.07 44.90 -15.63
N ILE A 511 -0.07 44.36 -16.04
CA ILE A 511 -0.43 44.18 -17.46
C ILE A 511 -1.49 45.18 -17.95
N ALA A 512 -2.04 46.01 -17.05
CA ALA A 512 -3.09 46.97 -17.39
C ALA A 512 -2.62 48.11 -18.31
N GLY A 513 -1.31 48.31 -18.44
CA GLY A 513 -0.72 49.33 -19.33
C GLY A 513 -0.85 49.02 -20.82
N ASP A 514 -1.12 47.76 -21.21
CA ASP A 514 -1.40 47.42 -22.61
C ASP A 514 -2.90 47.58 -22.91
N SER A 515 -3.20 48.29 -24.00
CA SER A 515 -4.53 48.43 -24.58
C SER A 515 -5.31 47.12 -24.73
N ARG A 516 -4.63 45.99 -25.00
CA ARG A 516 -5.25 44.67 -25.17
C ARG A 516 -5.69 44.03 -23.85
N SER A 517 -5.05 44.39 -22.75
CA SER A 517 -5.30 43.87 -21.40
C SER A 517 -5.73 44.97 -20.45
N SER A 518 -6.51 45.94 -20.94
CA SER A 518 -7.06 47.00 -20.10
C SER A 518 -7.91 46.44 -18.96
N PRO A 519 -8.04 47.14 -17.83
CA PRO A 519 -8.80 46.67 -16.67
C PRO A 519 -10.23 46.24 -17.00
N LEU A 520 -10.89 46.98 -17.90
CA LEU A 520 -12.25 46.65 -18.36
C LEU A 520 -12.28 45.34 -19.17
N VAL A 521 -11.28 45.08 -20.02
CA VAL A 521 -11.18 43.84 -20.79
C VAL A 521 -10.89 42.66 -19.86
N GLN A 522 -9.99 42.82 -18.88
CA GLN A 522 -9.72 41.80 -17.87
C GLN A 522 -10.99 41.45 -17.08
N PHE A 523 -11.73 42.47 -16.62
CA PHE A 523 -12.98 42.27 -15.90
C PHE A 523 -14.04 41.56 -16.74
N ASN A 524 -14.28 42.02 -17.97
CA ASN A 524 -15.26 41.42 -18.87
C ASN A 524 -14.90 39.97 -19.21
N LEU A 525 -13.61 39.66 -19.37
CA LEU A 525 -13.13 38.30 -19.60
C LEU A 525 -13.49 37.38 -18.42
N LEU A 526 -13.14 37.77 -17.19
CA LEU A 526 -13.47 37.00 -15.99
C LEU A 526 -15.00 36.88 -15.79
N HIS A 527 -15.73 37.97 -16.02
CA HIS A 527 -17.19 38.00 -15.86
C HIS A 527 -17.93 37.13 -16.88
N SER A 528 -17.41 37.01 -18.10
CA SER A 528 -17.96 36.10 -19.11
C SER A 528 -17.95 34.62 -18.65
N LYS A 529 -16.98 34.24 -17.81
CA LYS A 529 -16.82 32.88 -17.28
C LYS A 529 -17.54 32.69 -15.94
N PHE A 530 -17.82 33.77 -15.20
CA PHE A 530 -18.37 33.75 -13.85
C PHE A 530 -19.62 32.87 -13.71
N HIS A 531 -20.60 33.02 -14.60
CA HIS A 531 -21.88 32.33 -14.52
C HIS A 531 -21.79 30.81 -14.80
N LEU A 532 -20.71 30.37 -15.45
CA LEU A 532 -20.50 28.97 -15.85
C LEU A 532 -19.69 28.17 -14.82
N CYS A 533 -19.10 28.84 -13.82
CA CYS A 533 -18.23 28.21 -12.84
C CYS A 533 -18.97 27.80 -11.56
N SER A 534 -18.36 26.90 -10.77
CA SER A 534 -18.89 26.45 -9.49
C SER A 534 -18.91 27.58 -8.44
N VAL A 535 -19.59 27.33 -7.31
CA VAL A 535 -19.69 28.27 -6.19
C VAL A 535 -18.31 28.72 -5.67
N PRO A 536 -17.35 27.83 -5.34
CA PRO A 536 -16.02 28.25 -4.88
C PRO A 536 -15.29 29.18 -5.85
N THR A 537 -15.38 28.91 -7.16
CA THR A 537 -14.75 29.74 -8.19
C THR A 537 -15.41 31.11 -8.28
N ARG A 538 -16.74 31.17 -8.20
CA ARG A 538 -17.46 32.46 -8.15
C ARG A 538 -17.09 33.26 -6.90
N ALA A 539 -16.97 32.63 -5.74
CA ALA A 539 -16.54 33.29 -4.51
C ALA A 539 -15.13 33.89 -4.64
N LEU A 540 -14.22 33.16 -5.29
CA LEU A 540 -12.87 33.62 -5.61
C LEU A 540 -12.87 34.81 -6.58
N LEU A 541 -13.69 34.76 -7.64
CA LEU A 541 -13.84 35.85 -8.60
C LEU A 541 -14.42 37.11 -7.97
N LEU A 542 -15.36 36.99 -7.02
CA LEU A 542 -15.86 38.16 -6.27
C LEU A 542 -14.74 38.86 -5.49
N SER A 543 -13.80 38.09 -4.92
CA SER A 543 -12.61 38.66 -4.26
C SER A 543 -11.67 39.35 -5.26
N ALA A 544 -11.53 38.81 -6.47
CA ALA A 544 -10.78 39.47 -7.53
C ALA A 544 -11.47 40.78 -7.99
N TYR A 545 -12.80 40.81 -8.04
CA TYR A 545 -13.57 42.00 -8.44
C TYR A 545 -13.41 43.16 -7.45
N ILE A 546 -13.43 42.89 -6.14
CA ILE A 546 -13.20 43.96 -5.16
C ILE A 546 -11.76 44.45 -5.19
N LYS A 547 -10.78 43.58 -5.47
CA LYS A 547 -9.39 44.00 -5.73
C LYS A 547 -9.27 44.87 -6.98
N PHE A 548 -10.02 44.57 -8.05
CA PHE A 548 -10.09 45.45 -9.22
C PHE A 548 -10.67 46.83 -8.92
N ILE A 549 -11.63 46.94 -7.99
CA ILE A 549 -12.13 48.24 -7.53
C ILE A 549 -11.03 49.05 -6.85
N ASN A 550 -10.15 48.38 -6.08
CA ASN A 550 -9.00 49.04 -5.43
C ASN A 550 -7.94 49.47 -6.45
N LEU A 551 -7.52 48.54 -7.32
CA LEU A 551 -6.44 48.74 -8.28
C LEU A 551 -6.83 49.73 -9.41
N PHE A 552 -8.09 49.70 -9.85
CA PHE A 552 -8.56 50.41 -11.04
C PHE A 552 -9.85 51.18 -10.75
N PRO A 553 -9.75 52.45 -10.34
CA PRO A 553 -10.92 53.29 -10.06
C PRO A 553 -11.87 53.46 -11.26
N GLU A 554 -11.36 53.32 -12.49
CA GLU A 554 -12.12 53.47 -13.74
C GLU A 554 -13.18 52.38 -13.98
N VAL A 555 -12.96 51.15 -13.50
CA VAL A 555 -13.93 50.04 -13.65
C VAL A 555 -14.88 49.92 -12.47
N LYS A 556 -14.71 50.76 -11.43
CA LYS A 556 -15.48 50.70 -10.18
C LYS A 556 -16.99 50.71 -10.40
N ALA A 557 -17.49 51.60 -11.26
CA ALA A 557 -18.94 51.72 -11.51
C ALA A 557 -19.52 50.42 -12.08
N THR A 558 -18.89 49.86 -13.10
CA THR A 558 -19.31 48.61 -13.75
C THR A 558 -19.32 47.43 -12.77
N ILE A 559 -18.26 47.30 -11.95
CA ILE A 559 -18.16 46.20 -10.98
C ILE A 559 -19.22 46.37 -9.88
N GLN A 560 -19.45 47.60 -9.40
CA GLN A 560 -20.49 47.87 -8.40
C GLN A 560 -21.89 47.51 -8.89
N ASP A 561 -22.21 47.76 -10.17
CA ASP A 561 -23.50 47.39 -10.74
C ASP A 561 -23.68 45.87 -10.81
N VAL A 562 -22.61 45.13 -11.12
CA VAL A 562 -22.61 43.66 -11.06
C VAL A 562 -22.80 43.17 -9.62
N LEU A 563 -22.07 43.71 -8.64
CA LEU A 563 -22.22 43.35 -7.23
C LEU A 563 -23.60 43.72 -6.66
N ARG A 564 -24.22 44.79 -7.18
CA ARG A 564 -25.58 45.24 -6.81
C ARG A 564 -26.68 44.42 -7.48
N SER A 565 -26.36 43.61 -8.47
CA SER A 565 -27.37 42.81 -9.15
C SER A 565 -28.08 41.86 -8.19
N ASP A 566 -29.38 41.64 -8.42
CA ASP A 566 -30.19 40.73 -7.59
C ASP A 566 -29.63 39.31 -7.59
N SER A 567 -28.97 38.91 -8.69
CA SER A 567 -28.32 37.60 -8.83
C SER A 567 -27.16 37.37 -7.85
N GLN A 568 -26.53 38.44 -7.36
CA GLN A 568 -25.45 38.40 -6.38
C GLN A 568 -25.96 38.69 -4.96
N LEU A 569 -26.79 39.73 -4.77
CA LEU A 569 -27.29 40.12 -3.43
C LEU A 569 -28.31 39.15 -2.84
N ARG A 570 -29.10 38.49 -3.68
CA ARG A 570 -30.11 37.49 -3.27
C ARG A 570 -29.69 36.08 -3.72
N ASN A 571 -28.38 35.83 -3.78
CA ASN A 571 -27.88 34.50 -4.09
C ASN A 571 -28.32 33.50 -3.00
N ALA A 572 -28.66 32.28 -3.41
CA ALA A 572 -29.06 31.23 -2.48
C ALA A 572 -27.87 30.68 -1.67
N ASP A 573 -26.65 30.83 -2.18
CA ASP A 573 -25.43 30.42 -1.50
C ASP A 573 -24.93 31.50 -0.54
N VAL A 574 -24.66 31.10 0.72
CA VAL A 574 -24.29 32.00 1.82
C VAL A 574 -22.95 32.69 1.56
N GLU A 575 -21.94 31.97 1.05
CA GLU A 575 -20.62 32.53 0.79
C GLU A 575 -20.66 33.59 -0.33
N LEU A 576 -21.39 33.30 -1.41
CA LEU A 576 -21.56 34.27 -2.50
C LEU A 576 -22.32 35.52 -2.06
N GLN A 577 -23.40 35.33 -1.30
CA GLN A 577 -24.19 36.44 -0.78
C GLN A 577 -23.36 37.30 0.17
N GLN A 578 -22.65 36.67 1.12
CA GLN A 578 -21.83 37.38 2.11
C GLN A 578 -20.77 38.22 1.42
N ARG A 579 -19.97 37.63 0.51
CA ARG A 579 -18.94 38.35 -0.23
C ARG A 579 -19.52 39.47 -1.09
N ALA A 580 -20.63 39.24 -1.79
CA ALA A 580 -21.26 40.28 -2.62
C ALA A 580 -21.72 41.47 -1.78
N VAL A 581 -22.37 41.23 -0.64
CA VAL A 581 -22.86 42.29 0.26
C VAL A 581 -21.70 43.03 0.91
N GLU A 582 -20.72 42.32 1.47
CA GLU A 582 -19.55 42.93 2.11
C GLU A 582 -18.74 43.77 1.12
N TYR A 583 -18.41 43.22 -0.05
CA TYR A 583 -17.63 43.94 -1.06
C TYR A 583 -18.38 45.13 -1.63
N LEU A 584 -19.69 45.03 -1.85
CA LEU A 584 -20.51 46.17 -2.26
C LEU A 584 -20.48 47.27 -1.19
N ARG A 585 -20.70 46.92 0.08
CA ARG A 585 -20.72 47.89 1.19
C ARG A 585 -19.35 48.52 1.41
N LEU A 586 -18.28 47.72 1.35
CA LEU A 586 -16.91 48.21 1.43
C LEU A 586 -16.64 49.23 0.32
N SER A 587 -17.03 48.94 -0.92
CA SER A 587 -16.80 49.84 -2.06
C SER A 587 -17.59 51.16 -2.01
N CYS A 588 -18.71 51.19 -1.29
CA CYS A 588 -19.61 52.35 -1.18
C CYS A 588 -19.36 53.21 0.06
N ILE A 589 -19.00 52.59 1.19
CA ILE A 589 -18.96 53.25 2.51
C ILE A 589 -17.51 53.57 2.92
N ALA A 590 -16.55 52.71 2.60
CA ALA A 590 -15.17 52.91 3.04
C ALA A 590 -14.50 54.08 2.30
N SER A 591 -13.63 54.81 3.01
CA SER A 591 -12.72 55.76 2.37
C SER A 591 -11.71 55.01 1.49
N THR A 592 -11.15 55.71 0.50
CA THR A 592 -10.14 55.15 -0.41
C THR A 592 -8.96 54.56 0.34
N ASP A 593 -8.53 55.21 1.42
CA ASP A 593 -7.36 54.80 2.20
C ASP A 593 -7.65 53.50 2.97
N ILE A 594 -8.83 53.38 3.59
CA ILE A 594 -9.24 52.15 4.29
C ILE A 594 -9.41 51.00 3.30
N LEU A 595 -9.98 51.27 2.12
CA LEU A 595 -10.16 50.26 1.08
C LEU A 595 -8.80 49.76 0.57
N ALA A 596 -7.84 50.66 0.39
CA ALA A 596 -6.47 50.30 0.00
C ALA A 596 -5.74 49.50 1.09
N THR A 597 -5.90 49.85 2.38
CA THR A 597 -5.30 49.09 3.50
C THR A 597 -5.90 47.68 3.63
N VAL A 598 -7.21 47.52 3.44
CA VAL A 598 -7.87 46.20 3.54
C VAL A 598 -7.48 45.29 2.37
N LEU A 599 -7.21 45.87 1.20
CA LEU A 599 -6.92 45.17 -0.05
C LEU A 599 -5.47 45.37 -0.50
N GLU A 600 -4.56 45.54 0.46
CA GLU A 600 -3.13 45.64 0.23
C GLU A 600 -2.58 44.32 -0.35
N GLU A 601 -1.38 44.38 -0.93
CA GLU A 601 -0.71 43.21 -1.49
C GLU A 601 -0.58 42.12 -0.42
N MET A 602 -0.99 40.90 -0.78
CA MET A 602 -0.99 39.78 0.15
C MET A 602 0.44 39.45 0.60
N PRO A 603 0.70 39.28 1.91
CA PRO A 603 2.02 38.88 2.40
C PRO A 603 2.47 37.54 1.78
N PRO A 604 3.79 37.34 1.61
CA PRO A 604 4.32 36.09 1.07
C PRO A 604 3.95 34.91 1.97
N PHE A 605 3.70 33.76 1.34
CA PHE A 605 3.35 32.54 2.04
C PHE A 605 4.57 31.96 2.78
N PRO A 606 4.39 31.41 3.99
CA PRO A 606 5.47 30.73 4.70
C PRO A 606 5.89 29.45 3.96
N GLU A 607 7.17 29.12 4.00
CA GLU A 607 7.68 27.87 3.43
C GLU A 607 7.09 26.68 4.19
N ARG A 608 6.38 25.80 3.47
CA ARG A 608 5.80 24.56 3.99
C ARG A 608 6.34 23.38 3.18
N GLU A 609 6.43 22.21 3.80
CA GLU A 609 6.70 20.96 3.10
C GLU A 609 5.67 20.74 1.98
N SER A 610 6.11 20.24 0.82
CA SER A 610 5.27 20.11 -0.37
C SER A 610 4.11 19.13 -0.11
N SER A 611 2.89 19.67 0.07
CA SER A 611 1.65 18.89 0.23
C SER A 611 1.43 17.88 -0.91
N ILE A 612 1.93 18.23 -2.10
CA ILE A 612 1.91 17.42 -3.32
C ILE A 612 2.64 16.07 -3.13
N LEU A 613 3.80 16.07 -2.46
CA LEU A 613 4.55 14.84 -2.17
C LEU A 613 3.84 13.98 -1.13
N ALA A 614 3.26 14.60 -0.10
CA ALA A 614 2.49 13.90 0.92
C ALA A 614 1.27 13.18 0.31
N LYS A 615 0.62 13.79 -0.68
CA LYS A 615 -0.50 13.17 -1.40
C LYS A 615 -0.04 12.01 -2.29
N LEU A 616 1.09 12.12 -2.99
CA LEU A 616 1.65 11.01 -3.76
C LEU A 616 1.95 9.80 -2.86
N LYS A 617 2.57 10.03 -1.69
CA LYS A 617 2.85 8.98 -0.69
C LYS A 617 1.57 8.30 -0.19
N ARG A 618 0.51 9.07 0.07
CA ARG A 618 -0.81 8.52 0.47
C ARG A 618 -1.45 7.67 -0.63
N LYS A 619 -1.25 8.02 -1.91
CA LYS A 619 -1.88 7.34 -3.05
C LYS A 619 -1.18 6.04 -3.45
N LYS A 620 0.16 5.97 -3.38
CA LYS A 620 0.94 4.75 -3.73
C LYS A 620 1.01 3.71 -2.61
N GLY A 621 0.53 4.03 -1.40
CA GLY A 621 0.66 3.15 -0.23
C GLY A 621 2.11 3.02 0.24
N PRO A 622 2.34 2.59 1.49
CA PRO A 622 3.66 2.62 2.14
C PRO A 622 4.69 1.57 1.63
N GLY A 623 4.60 1.08 0.39
CA GLY A 623 5.44 -0.03 -0.09
C GLY A 623 5.91 0.02 -1.55
N HIS A 624 5.78 1.13 -2.26
CA HIS A 624 6.09 1.19 -3.70
C HIS A 624 7.00 2.34 -4.16
N LEU A 625 7.72 2.97 -3.25
CA LEU A 625 8.84 3.87 -3.56
C LEU A 625 10.03 3.51 -2.66
N PRO A 626 11.26 3.41 -3.20
CA PRO A 626 12.45 3.49 -2.36
C PRO A 626 12.47 4.88 -1.71
N ASP A 627 12.56 4.90 -0.38
CA ASP A 627 12.73 6.12 0.40
C ASP A 627 14.06 6.74 -0.01
N MET A 628 14.01 7.82 -0.80
CA MET A 628 15.18 8.65 -1.07
C MET A 628 15.31 9.64 0.10
N ASP A 629 16.46 9.53 0.78
CA ASP A 629 17.02 10.38 1.83
C ASP A 629 16.39 10.36 3.22
N ASP A 630 17.06 9.65 4.16
CA ASP A 630 17.59 10.28 5.41
C ASP A 630 18.40 9.35 6.35
N THR A 631 18.66 8.08 6.03
CA THR A 631 19.30 7.13 6.98
C THR A 631 20.77 6.74 6.72
N ARG A 632 21.58 7.57 6.05
CA ARG A 632 23.02 7.27 5.85
C ARG A 632 23.95 8.46 6.04
N ARG A 633 23.94 9.08 7.23
CA ARG A 633 25.10 9.83 7.74
C ARG A 633 25.17 9.76 9.27
N ASN A 634 25.84 8.72 9.78
CA ASN A 634 26.80 8.80 10.89
C ASN A 634 27.12 7.39 11.41
N VAL A 635 28.05 6.72 10.73
CA VAL A 635 28.93 5.74 11.37
C VAL A 635 30.33 6.10 10.96
N ASN A 636 31.00 6.87 11.81
CA ASN A 636 32.44 6.82 11.99
C ASN A 636 32.76 7.50 13.33
N GLY A 637 33.05 6.68 14.33
CA GLY A 637 33.76 7.13 15.52
C GLY A 637 35.24 7.25 15.21
N ASN A 638 35.87 8.30 15.73
CA ASN A 638 37.25 8.26 16.16
C ASN A 638 37.43 9.24 17.35
N THR A 639 38.26 8.79 18.28
CA THR A 639 38.44 9.19 19.69
C THR A 639 39.50 10.28 19.89
N GLU A 640 39.48 10.89 21.09
CA GLU A 640 40.50 11.74 21.78
C GLU A 640 40.61 13.22 21.33
N HIS A 641 40.71 14.27 22.18
CA HIS A 641 41.18 14.41 23.56
C HIS A 641 40.52 15.63 24.28
N SER A 642 40.52 15.59 25.62
CA SER A 642 40.05 16.60 26.60
C SER A 642 40.98 17.80 26.77
N GLU A 643 40.43 18.97 27.15
CA GLU A 643 40.95 19.85 28.24
C GLU A 643 39.95 20.97 28.60
N THR A 644 39.63 21.08 29.89
CA THR A 644 38.79 22.11 30.57
C THR A 644 39.64 23.28 31.07
N PRO A 645 39.09 24.49 31.37
CA PRO A 645 38.58 24.84 32.72
C PRO A 645 37.38 25.83 32.65
N GLU A 646 36.60 26.24 33.66
CA GLU A 646 36.43 26.05 35.11
C GLU A 646 35.06 26.71 35.47
N THR A 647 34.43 26.25 36.55
CA THR A 647 33.26 26.90 37.21
C THR A 647 33.68 27.48 38.55
N PRO A 648 32.86 28.32 39.20
CA PRO A 648 32.22 27.87 40.45
C PRO A 648 30.78 28.43 40.63
N ALA A 649 29.72 27.66 40.86
CA ALA A 649 29.34 26.75 41.98
C ALA A 649 28.79 27.44 43.25
N LYS A 650 27.51 27.12 43.59
CA LYS A 650 26.92 26.74 44.92
C LYS A 650 25.37 26.77 44.84
N SER A 651 24.64 25.62 44.76
CA SER A 651 24.08 24.75 45.83
C SER A 651 23.13 25.47 46.82
N SER A 652 21.96 25.01 47.31
CA SER A 652 20.99 23.91 47.07
C SER A 652 19.87 24.05 48.15
N SER A 653 18.62 23.63 47.84
CA SER A 653 17.53 23.12 48.72
C SER A 653 16.82 23.97 49.83
N HIS A 654 15.47 23.93 49.78
CA HIS A 654 14.36 24.25 50.74
C HIS A 654 14.57 23.81 52.22
N PRO A 655 13.81 24.25 53.29
CA PRO A 655 12.32 24.29 53.38
C PRO A 655 11.59 25.29 54.35
N PHE A 656 10.25 25.36 54.14
CA PHE A 656 9.04 25.66 54.96
C PHE A 656 9.05 26.22 56.43
N THR A 657 7.90 26.86 56.78
CA THR A 657 7.38 27.47 58.05
C THR A 657 7.71 28.97 58.23
N ASP A 658 6.82 29.92 58.57
CA ASP A 658 5.69 29.91 59.52
C ASP A 658 4.86 31.25 59.49
N LEU A 659 3.58 31.22 59.91
CA LEU A 659 2.81 32.27 60.68
C LEU A 659 2.51 33.67 60.01
N MET A 660 1.35 34.34 60.09
CA MET A 660 0.14 34.30 60.93
C MET A 660 -1.03 35.08 60.31
N ASN A 661 -2.22 34.63 60.73
CA ASN A 661 -3.60 35.08 60.56
C ASN A 661 -3.93 36.52 61.06
N MET A 662 -4.88 37.23 60.42
CA MET A 662 -5.90 38.08 61.10
C MET A 662 -7.04 38.53 60.14
N ASN A 663 -8.28 38.32 60.61
CA ASN A 663 -9.57 38.57 59.97
C ASN A 663 -9.97 40.07 59.91
N SER A 664 -10.66 40.49 58.85
CA SER A 664 -11.95 41.25 58.92
C SER A 664 -12.48 41.66 57.52
N THR A 665 -13.79 41.50 57.32
CA THR A 665 -14.63 41.91 56.16
C THR A 665 -15.28 43.30 56.40
N PRO A 666 -16.09 43.88 55.47
CA PRO A 666 -15.85 44.25 54.07
C PRO A 666 -16.30 45.73 53.77
N SER A 667 -15.93 46.34 52.62
CA SER A 667 -16.76 47.41 52.01
C SER A 667 -16.50 47.68 50.52
N ALA A 668 -17.61 47.85 49.80
CA ALA A 668 -17.87 48.13 48.38
C ALA A 668 -16.95 49.11 47.61
N GLY A 669 -16.86 48.89 46.29
CA GLY A 669 -16.71 49.97 45.30
C GLY A 669 -15.91 49.66 44.02
N GLY A 670 -16.59 49.18 42.96
CA GLY A 670 -16.40 49.49 41.52
C GLY A 670 -15.02 49.44 40.82
N GLY A 671 -14.97 48.74 39.68
CA GLY A 671 -14.01 48.99 38.58
C GLY A 671 -13.14 47.78 38.22
N GLY A 672 -13.42 47.12 37.09
CA GLY A 672 -12.86 45.82 36.73
C GLY A 672 -11.46 45.80 36.12
N SER A 673 -10.84 44.62 36.18
CA SER A 673 -10.04 44.00 35.11
C SER A 673 -9.65 42.57 35.50
N LEU A 674 -9.90 41.65 34.56
CA LEU A 674 -9.23 40.37 34.24
C LEU A 674 -8.72 39.39 35.33
N LEU A 675 -8.99 38.11 34.99
CA LEU A 675 -8.47 36.83 35.52
C LEU A 675 -9.33 36.16 36.61
N ILE A 676 -10.34 35.44 36.12
CA ILE A 676 -11.12 34.43 36.86
C ILE A 676 -10.27 33.15 36.97
N ASP A 677 -9.91 32.80 38.20
CA ASP A 677 -9.55 31.44 38.65
C ASP A 677 -10.84 30.88 39.29
N VAL A 678 -11.57 30.01 38.61
CA VAL A 678 -11.63 28.54 38.83
C VAL A 678 -11.97 28.17 40.29
N PHE A 679 -13.17 27.59 40.43
CA PHE A 679 -13.83 26.97 41.61
C PHE A 679 -14.70 27.86 42.50
N SER A 680 -15.99 27.93 42.15
CA SER A 680 -17.11 27.90 43.12
C SER A 680 -18.35 27.30 42.47
N ASP A 681 -18.87 26.23 43.06
CA ASP A 681 -20.07 25.50 42.67
C ASP A 681 -21.34 26.36 42.68
N ASN A 682 -22.03 26.46 41.54
CA ASN A 682 -23.43 26.04 41.39
C ASN A 682 -23.94 26.30 39.97
N SER A 683 -24.84 25.40 39.54
CA SER A 683 -25.90 25.57 38.53
C SER A 683 -25.75 24.77 37.23
N SER A 684 -26.82 24.02 36.96
CA SER A 684 -27.35 23.59 35.65
C SER A 684 -26.49 22.61 34.84
N PRO A 685 -27.06 21.53 34.29
CA PRO A 685 -26.37 20.75 33.28
C PRO A 685 -26.22 21.65 32.04
N ALA A 686 -25.04 22.23 31.87
CA ALA A 686 -24.66 22.88 30.63
C ALA A 686 -24.76 21.84 29.52
N SER A 687 -25.67 22.08 28.58
CA SER A 687 -25.77 21.38 27.30
C SER A 687 -24.42 21.49 26.61
N MET A 688 -23.64 20.39 26.64
CA MET A 688 -22.43 20.30 25.83
C MET A 688 -22.84 20.23 24.36
N ASP A 689 -22.35 21.17 23.57
CA ASP A 689 -22.36 21.14 22.10
C ASP A 689 -21.73 19.83 21.62
N ALA A 690 -22.59 18.83 21.39
CA ALA A 690 -22.26 17.67 20.59
C ALA A 690 -22.25 18.15 19.13
N SER A 691 -21.18 17.85 18.40
CA SER A 691 -21.05 18.16 16.98
C SER A 691 -22.11 17.38 16.19
N GLU A 692 -23.30 17.95 15.99
CA GLU A 692 -24.42 17.29 15.28
C GLU A 692 -24.01 16.77 13.90
N ASP A 693 -23.06 17.44 13.24
CA ASP A 693 -22.50 17.05 11.93
C ASP A 693 -21.89 15.65 11.90
N ASN A 694 -21.30 15.18 13.01
CA ASN A 694 -20.69 13.85 13.07
C ASN A 694 -21.74 12.74 13.29
N PHE A 695 -22.91 13.07 13.85
CA PHE A 695 -23.98 12.11 14.09
C PHE A 695 -24.62 11.65 12.77
N PHE A 696 -24.84 12.56 11.82
CA PHE A 696 -25.43 12.24 10.51
C PHE A 696 -24.58 11.25 9.68
N ARG A 697 -23.26 11.18 9.91
CA ARG A 697 -22.38 10.21 9.24
C ARG A 697 -22.67 8.76 9.63
N PHE A 698 -23.18 8.52 10.85
CA PHE A 698 -23.46 7.17 11.34
C PHE A 698 -24.79 6.59 10.84
N VAL A 699 -25.61 7.38 10.13
CA VAL A 699 -26.80 6.89 9.42
C VAL A 699 -26.40 5.99 8.24
N CYS A 700 -25.28 6.31 7.58
CA CYS A 700 -24.83 5.62 6.36
C CYS A 700 -23.53 4.83 6.55
N LYS A 701 -22.80 5.02 7.66
CA LYS A 701 -21.54 4.34 7.94
C LYS A 701 -21.57 3.65 9.30
N ASN A 702 -21.10 2.41 9.30
CA ASN A 702 -21.02 1.55 10.48
C ASN A 702 -19.79 1.82 11.35
N ASN A 703 -18.94 2.78 10.99
CA ASN A 703 -17.74 3.17 11.72
C ASN A 703 -17.44 4.66 11.56
N GLY A 704 -16.94 5.30 12.62
CA GLY A 704 -16.57 6.71 12.58
C GLY A 704 -16.14 7.25 13.94
N VAL A 705 -15.79 8.54 13.97
CA VAL A 705 -15.50 9.29 15.19
C VAL A 705 -16.73 10.12 15.54
N LEU A 706 -17.26 9.91 16.75
CA LEU A 706 -18.44 10.61 17.27
C LEU A 706 -18.05 11.96 17.85
N TYR A 707 -16.97 12.01 18.61
CA TYR A 707 -16.50 13.21 19.30
C TYR A 707 -14.97 13.24 19.30
N GLU A 708 -14.42 14.43 19.06
CA GLU A 708 -12.98 14.64 19.02
C GLU A 708 -12.65 16.00 19.63
N ASN A 709 -11.85 16.01 20.69
CA ASN A 709 -11.27 17.25 21.21
C ASN A 709 -9.74 17.09 21.34
N GLN A 710 -9.09 18.08 21.96
CA GLN A 710 -7.64 18.08 22.15
C GLN A 710 -7.15 16.99 23.13
N LEU A 711 -8.04 16.44 23.97
CA LEU A 711 -7.70 15.49 25.03
C LEU A 711 -8.10 14.04 24.69
N LEU A 712 -9.26 13.85 24.05
CA LEU A 712 -9.87 12.55 23.84
C LEU A 712 -10.52 12.44 22.45
N GLN A 713 -10.60 11.20 21.95
CA GLN A 713 -11.30 10.84 20.74
C GLN A 713 -12.27 9.69 21.04
N ILE A 714 -13.56 9.89 20.80
CA ILE A 714 -14.58 8.83 20.94
C ILE A 714 -14.96 8.33 19.56
N GLY A 715 -14.59 7.09 19.26
CA GLY A 715 -15.00 6.36 18.07
C GLY A 715 -16.19 5.45 18.35
N LEU A 716 -16.99 5.18 17.31
CA LEU A 716 -18.09 4.24 17.37
C LEU A 716 -18.04 3.29 16.17
N LYS A 717 -18.30 2.00 16.43
CA LYS A 717 -18.47 0.98 15.39
C LYS A 717 -19.71 0.18 15.68
N SER A 718 -20.63 0.13 14.74
CA SER A 718 -21.90 -0.58 14.86
C SER A 718 -22.00 -1.72 13.84
N GLU A 719 -22.35 -2.93 14.29
CA GLU A 719 -22.69 -4.07 13.42
C GLU A 719 -24.17 -4.42 13.64
N TYR A 720 -24.96 -4.41 12.57
CA TYR A 720 -26.37 -4.77 12.61
C TYR A 720 -26.61 -6.06 11.82
N ARG A 721 -27.26 -7.04 12.45
CA ARG A 721 -27.78 -8.26 11.80
C ARG A 721 -29.27 -8.38 12.09
N GLN A 722 -30.09 -8.11 11.07
CA GLN A 722 -31.56 -8.12 11.17
C GLN A 722 -32.06 -7.23 12.33
N ASN A 723 -32.65 -7.81 13.37
CA ASN A 723 -33.19 -7.12 14.54
C ASN A 723 -32.17 -6.95 15.69
N LEU A 724 -30.93 -7.39 15.53
CA LEU A 724 -29.88 -7.31 16.56
C LEU A 724 -28.76 -6.36 16.13
N GLY A 725 -28.46 -5.37 16.98
CA GLY A 725 -27.35 -4.44 16.81
C GLY A 725 -26.29 -4.63 17.89
N ARG A 726 -25.01 -4.55 17.52
CA ARG A 726 -23.88 -4.44 18.44
C ARG A 726 -23.16 -3.13 18.20
N MET A 727 -22.92 -2.36 19.26
CA MET A 727 -22.19 -1.10 19.20
C MET A 727 -20.93 -1.21 20.06
N TYR A 728 -19.80 -0.88 19.45
CA TYR A 728 -18.50 -0.78 20.09
C TYR A 728 -18.15 0.70 20.21
N VAL A 729 -17.86 1.17 21.42
CA VAL A 729 -17.37 2.53 21.67
C VAL A 729 -15.88 2.44 21.96
N PHE A 730 -15.09 3.19 21.20
CA PHE A 730 -13.64 3.29 21.37
C PHE A 730 -13.33 4.64 21.99
N VAL A 731 -12.50 4.66 23.03
CA VAL A 731 -12.00 5.91 23.61
C VAL A 731 -10.50 5.95 23.44
N GLY A 732 -10.03 6.88 22.62
CA GLY A 732 -8.62 7.15 22.37
C GLY A 732 -8.15 8.34 23.21
N ASN A 733 -7.04 8.18 23.91
CA ASN A 733 -6.33 9.28 24.56
C ASN A 733 -5.43 9.99 23.54
N LYS A 734 -5.60 11.30 23.37
CA LYS A 734 -4.79 12.13 22.47
C LYS A 734 -3.64 12.85 23.18
N THR A 735 -3.60 12.79 24.51
CA THR A 735 -2.54 13.41 25.31
C THR A 735 -1.38 12.45 25.56
N SER A 736 -0.21 13.01 25.90
CA SER A 736 0.98 12.27 26.32
C SER A 736 0.91 11.77 27.78
N THR A 737 -0.12 12.16 28.54
CA THR A 737 -0.33 11.77 29.94
C THR A 737 -1.38 10.67 30.06
N GLN A 738 -1.19 9.73 30.98
CA GLN A 738 -2.12 8.63 31.21
C GLN A 738 -3.35 9.09 32.00
N PHE A 739 -4.55 8.67 31.58
CA PHE A 739 -5.76 8.90 32.38
C PHE A 739 -5.75 8.02 33.63
N LEU A 740 -5.82 8.65 34.80
CA LEU A 740 -6.04 7.98 36.08
C LEU A 740 -7.54 8.02 36.39
N SER A 741 -8.15 6.85 36.67
CA SER A 741 -9.56 6.72 37.06
C SER A 741 -10.61 7.13 36.00
N PHE A 742 -10.48 6.64 34.76
CA PHE A 742 -11.50 6.83 33.72
C PHE A 742 -12.71 5.92 33.97
N ALA A 743 -13.91 6.51 34.09
CA ALA A 743 -15.18 5.80 34.17
C ALA A 743 -16.11 6.22 33.02
N SER A 744 -16.85 5.27 32.47
CA SER A 744 -17.84 5.51 31.42
C SER A 744 -19.19 4.97 31.86
N GLU A 745 -20.22 5.81 31.83
CA GLU A 745 -21.61 5.45 32.13
C GLU A 745 -22.47 5.68 30.88
N VAL A 746 -23.32 4.70 30.54
CA VAL A 746 -24.26 4.81 29.43
C VAL A 746 -25.64 5.09 30.03
N VAL A 747 -26.14 6.31 29.80
CA VAL A 747 -27.49 6.72 30.22
C VAL A 747 -28.43 6.59 29.01
N SER A 748 -29.54 5.86 29.19
CA SER A 748 -30.57 5.66 28.17
C SER A 748 -31.95 6.03 28.70
N GLN A 749 -32.86 6.47 27.82
CA GLN A 749 -34.27 6.71 28.14
C GLN A 749 -35.00 5.38 28.42
N ASP A 750 -36.00 5.41 29.30
CA ASP A 750 -36.55 4.23 30.00
C ASP A 750 -37.03 3.06 29.12
N GLU A 751 -37.40 3.30 27.85
CA GLU A 751 -37.87 2.23 26.93
C GLU A 751 -36.74 1.34 26.36
N LEU A 752 -35.53 1.87 26.21
CA LEU A 752 -34.37 1.12 25.65
C LEU A 752 -33.60 0.35 26.72
N LYS A 753 -33.79 0.70 28.00
CA LYS A 753 -33.03 0.16 29.14
C LYS A 753 -33.27 -1.34 29.36
N THR A 754 -34.46 -1.85 29.02
CA THR A 754 -34.83 -3.28 29.16
C THR A 754 -34.28 -4.16 28.03
N HIS A 755 -33.83 -3.56 26.91
CA HIS A 755 -33.35 -4.27 25.72
C HIS A 755 -31.83 -4.18 25.52
N ILE A 756 -31.12 -3.40 26.34
CA ILE A 756 -29.66 -3.25 26.28
C ILE A 756 -28.99 -4.22 27.26
N LEU A 757 -28.23 -5.18 26.72
CA LEU A 757 -27.26 -5.98 27.49
C LEU A 757 -25.92 -5.22 27.49
N SER A 758 -25.70 -4.34 28.47
CA SER A 758 -24.41 -3.64 28.63
C SER A 758 -23.39 -4.54 29.36
N VAL A 759 -22.32 -4.93 28.67
CA VAL A 759 -21.13 -5.49 29.31
C VAL A 759 -20.15 -4.35 29.53
N ALA A 760 -20.21 -3.71 30.70
CA ALA A 760 -19.17 -2.79 31.12
C ALA A 760 -17.94 -3.63 31.51
N SER A 761 -16.97 -3.76 30.61
CA SER A 761 -15.65 -4.23 31.00
C SER A 761 -14.99 -3.12 31.82
N GLU A 762 -14.65 -3.39 33.08
CA GLU A 762 -13.67 -2.56 33.80
C GLU A 762 -12.43 -2.43 32.91
N LEU A 763 -12.22 -1.24 32.36
CA LEU A 763 -11.04 -0.95 31.57
C LEU A 763 -9.83 -0.98 32.51
N PRO A 764 -8.72 -1.61 32.14
CA PRO A 764 -7.54 -1.69 32.99
C PRO A 764 -7.08 -0.27 33.38
N SER A 765 -6.63 -0.11 34.62
CA SER A 765 -6.19 1.16 35.24
C SER A 765 -4.97 1.81 34.56
N SER A 766 -4.52 1.26 33.43
CA SER A 766 -3.40 1.75 32.65
C SER A 766 -3.67 1.60 31.14
N PHE A 767 -3.98 2.73 30.48
CA PHE A 767 -3.92 2.84 29.01
C PHE A 767 -2.49 3.19 28.59
N PRO A 768 -1.74 2.33 27.87
CA PRO A 768 -0.45 2.70 27.34
C PRO A 768 -0.62 3.64 26.15
N SER A 769 0.24 4.65 26.09
CA SER A 769 0.45 5.56 24.96
C SER A 769 0.73 4.77 23.68
N ILE A 770 0.02 5.14 22.60
CA ILE A 770 0.22 4.73 21.21
C ILE A 770 -0.33 3.33 20.85
N PHE A 771 -1.58 3.32 20.40
CA PHE A 771 -2.04 2.39 19.36
C PHE A 771 -2.64 3.20 18.20
N LEU A 772 -1.77 3.77 17.38
CA LEU A 772 -2.10 4.09 15.99
C LEU A 772 -1.64 2.91 15.15
N ARG A 773 -2.52 1.93 14.94
CA ARG A 773 -2.44 1.05 13.75
C ARG A 773 -3.58 1.47 12.81
N PRO A 774 -3.29 1.88 11.57
CA PRO A 774 -4.31 1.94 10.52
C PRO A 774 -4.83 0.54 10.17
#